data_AF-A0A7J4CUF0-F1
#
_entry.id   AF-A0A7J4CUF0-F1
#
_cell.length_a   1.000
_cell.length_b   1.000
_cell.length_c   1.000
_cell.angle_alpha   90.00
_cell.angle_beta   90.00
_cell.angle_gamma   90.00
#
_symmetry.space_group_name_H-M   'P 1'
#
loop_
_entity.id
_entity.type
_entity.pdbx_description
1 polymer ?
#
loop_
_entity_poly.entity_id
_entity_poly.type
_entity_poly.pdbx_seq_one_letter_code
_entity_poly.pdbx_strand_id
1 'polypeptide(L)'
;MSYEIGIAMVSLSAISMLLAVESNNGLVFAITANIASFLTLIYEIVHDAPSGAAAGGALSLMVFIVIVQGLLAASPRLDRKMVEKASIGLIIAAVMAMFYAVTTDMTLHLGPFKFGPENSFLTLPSMIWITILVAYFAAVLDNRIPWMPIGLAAALILLPDSSNIIPWSICLVMIPYLLWNEKTRDWVANWTFALFAASFFIVGWMTWFRTVDSNFGMWSSFPDNFELIVAIVIIVSGEWASRTKKLDRNVFRFALFCVVGSPATIIGDDSLMPWIVALYLLASVIIEQLEFDESESFAARKDMSITIATSLSLTVLLAALGRLSLSDTPLAAIESQMMGFNLLLALIAVAYFIIGNRMSEVELDIGVLLKMISKNAGKSASFDPTTSTWTVDEELSEDESDAELMAATWGEIARFSLLGPLILFTTAMVSIKTNALDAYPLWMLLFALPVGIIVREVLNVDGAASKDRAVGVWAMFAIALPMSVKLAEIDFNVASLLFDIIILSGPIIVHFVLLKRGLAPREELSKKADDMTLLGLVMLGMLDSSGGLALTVLFAIVLWRAIIHRSRLAIYALPLMWLFFPGNLTQSGNFIHTILEPLGSVGDMLLGTEYFLGERYLRFVGLMWVIYAALALGKSAGDVQLRRRGEENIETLPFIYPGIFLFFGLDIILIEDAWLLCVVTTILLL
;
A
#
# COMPACT_ATOMS: atom_id res chain seq x y z
N MET A 1 11.07 -28.40 -41.25
CA MET A 1 9.93 -29.29 -41.61
C MET A 1 9.73 -29.27 -43.11
N SER A 2 9.44 -30.42 -43.76
CA SER A 2 9.09 -30.44 -45.18
C SER A 2 7.62 -30.03 -45.39
N TYR A 3 7.29 -29.41 -46.53
CA TYR A 3 5.93 -28.94 -46.81
C TYR A 3 4.92 -30.11 -46.85
N GLU A 4 5.37 -31.29 -47.30
CA GLU A 4 4.55 -32.50 -47.39
C GLU A 4 4.10 -32.98 -46.00
N ILE A 5 5.00 -32.99 -45.02
CA ILE A 5 4.68 -33.36 -43.64
C ILE A 5 3.76 -32.31 -43.01
N GLY A 6 3.98 -31.02 -43.29
CA GLY A 6 3.13 -29.95 -42.76
C GLY A 6 1.70 -30.01 -43.27
N ILE A 7 1.51 -30.22 -44.58
CA ILE A 7 0.20 -30.39 -45.19
C ILE A 7 -0.48 -31.67 -44.67
N ALA A 8 0.26 -32.76 -44.52
CA ALA A 8 -0.27 -34.00 -43.94
C ALA A 8 -0.75 -33.80 -42.50
N MET A 9 0.03 -33.09 -41.67
CA MET A 9 -0.32 -32.81 -40.28
C MET A 9 -1.60 -31.97 -40.18
N VAL A 10 -1.68 -30.85 -40.92
CA VAL A 10 -2.86 -29.99 -40.93
C VAL A 10 -4.09 -30.72 -41.47
N SER A 11 -3.96 -31.46 -42.57
CA SER A 11 -5.08 -32.16 -43.20
C SER A 11 -5.62 -33.31 -42.34
N LEU A 12 -4.75 -34.12 -41.73
CA LEU A 12 -5.17 -35.19 -40.83
C LEU A 12 -5.84 -34.64 -39.57
N SER A 13 -5.30 -33.58 -38.97
CA SER A 13 -5.93 -32.89 -37.85
C SER A 13 -7.29 -32.31 -38.24
N ALA A 14 -7.40 -31.66 -39.41
CA ALA A 14 -8.66 -31.09 -39.90
C ALA A 14 -9.73 -32.16 -40.14
N ILE A 15 -9.39 -33.24 -40.84
CA ILE A 15 -10.31 -34.35 -41.11
C ILE A 15 -10.76 -35.01 -39.80
N SER A 16 -9.82 -35.24 -38.87
CA SER A 16 -10.14 -35.84 -37.58
C SER A 16 -11.13 -34.98 -36.78
N MET A 17 -10.94 -33.66 -36.77
CA MET A 17 -11.87 -32.74 -36.11
C MET A 17 -13.23 -32.68 -36.82
N LEU A 18 -13.25 -32.66 -38.15
CA LEU A 18 -14.49 -32.64 -38.93
C LEU A 18 -15.33 -33.90 -38.68
N LEU A 19 -14.69 -35.09 -38.70
CA LEU A 19 -15.35 -36.36 -38.36
C LEU A 19 -15.87 -36.37 -36.91
N ALA A 20 -15.16 -35.72 -35.98
CA ALA A 20 -15.63 -35.57 -34.60
C ALA A 20 -16.88 -34.68 -34.50
N VAL A 21 -17.00 -33.63 -35.33
CA VAL A 21 -18.21 -32.80 -35.42
C VAL A 21 -19.36 -33.57 -36.06
N GLU A 22 -19.10 -34.31 -37.14
CA GLU A 22 -20.14 -35.11 -37.84
C GLU A 22 -20.68 -36.26 -36.99
N SER A 23 -19.82 -36.90 -36.20
CA SER A 23 -20.22 -37.95 -35.26
C SER A 23 -20.94 -37.44 -34.01
N ASN A 24 -21.15 -36.11 -33.89
CA ASN A 24 -21.81 -35.46 -32.77
C ASN A 24 -21.19 -35.82 -31.40
N ASN A 25 -19.87 -36.03 -31.36
CA ASN A 25 -19.16 -36.41 -30.15
C ASN A 25 -18.23 -35.28 -29.72
N GLY A 26 -18.75 -34.40 -28.86
CA GLY A 26 -18.01 -33.25 -28.34
C GLY A 26 -16.72 -33.63 -27.60
N LEU A 27 -16.67 -34.79 -26.94
CA LEU A 27 -15.48 -35.26 -26.22
C LEU A 27 -14.36 -35.59 -27.21
N VAL A 28 -14.68 -36.31 -28.28
CA VAL A 28 -13.72 -36.67 -29.33
C VAL A 28 -13.22 -35.40 -30.01
N PHE A 29 -14.11 -34.44 -30.29
CA PHE A 29 -13.71 -33.14 -30.82
C PHE A 29 -12.74 -32.41 -29.87
N ALA A 30 -13.04 -32.37 -28.57
CA ALA A 30 -12.20 -31.73 -27.57
C ALA A 30 -10.81 -32.37 -27.46
N ILE A 31 -10.73 -33.70 -27.46
CA ILE A 31 -9.47 -34.44 -27.39
C ILE A 31 -8.66 -34.21 -28.66
N THR A 32 -9.27 -34.37 -29.84
CA THR A 32 -8.59 -34.18 -31.12
C THR A 32 -8.11 -32.75 -31.28
N ALA A 33 -8.91 -31.75 -30.92
CA ALA A 33 -8.52 -30.35 -30.99
C ALA A 33 -7.30 -30.06 -30.08
N ASN A 34 -7.33 -30.50 -28.82
CA ASN A 34 -6.21 -30.30 -27.91
C ASN A 34 -4.94 -31.02 -28.39
N ILE A 35 -5.05 -32.29 -28.77
CA ILE A 35 -3.90 -33.06 -29.28
C ILE A 35 -3.32 -32.39 -30.52
N ALA A 36 -4.16 -31.91 -31.46
CA ALA A 36 -3.69 -31.21 -32.65
C ALA A 36 -2.91 -29.93 -32.31
N SER A 37 -3.34 -29.18 -31.29
CA SER A 37 -2.65 -27.96 -30.83
C SER A 37 -1.33 -28.25 -30.11
N PHE A 38 -1.26 -29.32 -29.32
CA PHE A 38 -0.01 -29.76 -28.69
C PHE A 38 0.95 -30.43 -29.68
N LEU A 39 0.44 -31.06 -30.75
CA LEU A 39 1.24 -31.78 -31.73
C LEU A 39 2.28 -30.88 -32.39
N THR A 40 1.90 -29.65 -32.77
CA THR A 40 2.83 -28.68 -33.38
C THR A 40 3.94 -28.25 -32.41
N LEU A 41 3.59 -28.07 -31.13
CA LEU A 41 4.55 -27.73 -30.08
C LEU A 41 5.53 -28.89 -29.81
N ILE A 42 5.00 -30.09 -29.59
CA ILE A 42 5.81 -31.29 -29.31
C ILE A 42 6.74 -31.58 -30.48
N TYR A 43 6.25 -31.47 -31.72
CA TYR A 43 7.07 -31.72 -32.89
C TYR A 43 8.23 -30.72 -32.99
N GLU A 44 8.00 -29.43 -32.74
CA GLU A 44 9.06 -28.43 -32.75
C GLU A 44 10.11 -28.70 -31.65
N ILE A 45 9.68 -29.04 -30.43
CA ILE A 45 10.58 -29.33 -29.30
C ILE A 45 11.41 -30.59 -29.53
N VAL A 46 10.79 -31.66 -30.05
CA VAL A 46 11.44 -32.97 -30.19
C VAL A 46 12.40 -33.02 -31.38
N HIS A 47 12.13 -32.25 -32.44
CA HIS A 47 12.93 -32.29 -33.66
C HIS A 47 14.05 -31.25 -33.73
N ASP A 48 14.32 -30.55 -32.61
CA ASP A 48 15.41 -29.60 -32.36
C ASP A 48 15.87 -28.90 -33.65
N ALA A 49 14.97 -28.05 -34.18
CA ALA A 49 15.18 -27.42 -35.48
C ALA A 49 16.52 -26.65 -35.45
N PRO A 50 17.41 -26.84 -36.44
CA PRO A 50 18.70 -26.17 -36.46
C PRO A 50 18.50 -24.66 -36.36
N SER A 51 19.23 -24.03 -35.44
CA SER A 51 19.17 -22.60 -35.16
C SER A 51 19.28 -21.77 -36.45
N GLY A 52 18.42 -20.75 -36.57
CA GLY A 52 18.34 -19.87 -37.74
C GLY A 52 17.02 -19.99 -38.52
N ALA A 53 17.05 -19.71 -39.82
CA ALA A 53 15.87 -19.50 -40.69
C ALA A 53 14.93 -20.72 -40.90
N ALA A 54 15.17 -21.83 -40.21
CA ALA A 54 14.35 -23.05 -40.24
C ALA A 54 13.60 -23.30 -38.91
N ALA A 55 13.94 -22.59 -37.83
CA ALA A 55 13.29 -22.70 -36.53
C ALA A 55 11.91 -22.01 -36.53
N GLY A 56 10.90 -22.66 -35.94
CA GLY A 56 9.51 -22.18 -35.88
C GLY A 56 8.59 -22.72 -36.98
N GLY A 57 9.09 -23.58 -37.86
CA GLY A 57 8.34 -24.08 -39.02
C GLY A 57 7.15 -24.97 -38.67
N ALA A 58 7.29 -25.89 -37.70
CA ALA A 58 6.18 -26.75 -37.28
C ALA A 58 5.24 -26.00 -36.32
N LEU A 59 5.80 -25.14 -35.46
CA LEU A 59 4.99 -24.31 -34.57
C LEU A 59 4.11 -23.32 -35.34
N SER A 60 4.57 -22.81 -36.49
CA SER A 60 3.76 -21.97 -37.40
C SER A 60 2.53 -22.67 -37.97
N LEU A 61 2.51 -24.00 -38.05
CA LEU A 61 1.32 -24.75 -38.50
C LEU A 61 0.15 -24.63 -37.53
N MET A 62 0.41 -24.26 -36.28
CA MET A 62 -0.61 -23.99 -35.29
C MET A 62 -1.61 -22.94 -35.79
N VAL A 63 -1.15 -21.94 -36.57
CA VAL A 63 -2.01 -20.94 -37.20
C VAL A 63 -3.12 -21.60 -38.04
N PHE A 64 -2.78 -22.55 -38.91
CA PHE A 64 -3.76 -23.23 -39.75
C PHE A 64 -4.69 -24.15 -38.96
N ILE A 65 -4.14 -24.86 -37.96
CA ILE A 65 -4.92 -25.74 -37.09
C ILE A 65 -5.95 -24.93 -36.29
N VAL A 66 -5.54 -23.79 -35.72
CA VAL A 66 -6.40 -22.88 -34.96
C VAL A 66 -7.55 -22.33 -35.84
N ILE A 67 -7.28 -21.99 -37.11
CA ILE A 67 -8.33 -21.55 -38.04
C ILE A 67 -9.40 -22.63 -38.22
N VAL A 68 -8.98 -23.88 -38.50
CA VAL A 68 -9.93 -24.99 -38.68
C VAL A 68 -10.71 -25.24 -37.39
N GLN A 69 -10.03 -25.25 -36.25
CA GLN A 69 -10.68 -25.46 -34.96
C GLN A 69 -11.71 -24.37 -34.64
N GLY A 70 -11.38 -23.09 -34.88
CA GLY A 70 -12.27 -21.97 -34.59
C GLY A 70 -13.55 -21.99 -35.41
N LEU A 71 -13.43 -22.29 -36.71
CA LEU A 71 -14.58 -22.46 -37.59
C LEU A 71 -15.48 -23.63 -37.17
N LEU A 72 -14.88 -24.76 -36.76
CA LEU A 72 -15.64 -25.94 -36.32
C LEU A 72 -16.27 -25.75 -34.93
N ALA A 73 -15.61 -25.02 -34.03
CA ALA A 73 -16.09 -24.78 -32.67
C ALA A 73 -17.35 -23.90 -32.62
N ALA A 74 -17.61 -23.11 -33.66
CA ALA A 74 -18.86 -22.36 -33.82
C ALA A 74 -20.06 -23.25 -34.21
N SER A 75 -19.84 -24.52 -34.59
CA SER A 75 -20.91 -25.41 -35.03
C SER A 75 -21.96 -25.65 -33.93
N PRO A 76 -23.26 -25.54 -34.24
CA PRO A 76 -24.33 -25.76 -33.28
C PRO A 76 -24.47 -27.24 -32.86
N ARG A 77 -23.86 -28.16 -33.62
CA ARG A 77 -23.91 -29.61 -33.36
C ARG A 77 -23.14 -30.03 -32.11
N LEU A 78 -22.10 -29.28 -31.72
CA LEU A 78 -21.26 -29.64 -30.58
C LEU A 78 -21.87 -29.21 -29.24
N ASP A 79 -21.69 -30.06 -28.21
CA ASP A 79 -22.05 -29.72 -26.83
C ASP A 79 -21.20 -28.54 -26.33
N ARG A 80 -21.91 -27.47 -25.91
CA ARG A 80 -21.33 -26.24 -25.40
C ARG A 80 -20.40 -26.48 -24.21
N LYS A 81 -20.80 -27.31 -23.23
CA LYS A 81 -19.97 -27.54 -22.02
C LYS A 81 -18.63 -28.18 -22.36
N MET A 82 -18.61 -29.05 -23.36
CA MET A 82 -17.40 -29.73 -23.79
C MET A 82 -16.48 -28.79 -24.58
N VAL A 83 -17.04 -27.96 -25.47
CA VAL A 83 -16.29 -26.93 -26.22
C VAL A 83 -15.67 -25.90 -25.26
N GLU A 84 -16.40 -25.52 -24.20
CA GLU A 84 -15.87 -24.63 -23.15
C GLU A 84 -14.62 -25.23 -22.48
N LYS A 85 -14.65 -26.52 -22.10
CA LYS A 85 -13.48 -27.19 -21.49
C LYS A 85 -12.34 -27.38 -22.49
N ALA A 86 -12.66 -27.71 -23.74
CA ALA A 86 -11.67 -27.91 -24.80
C ALA A 86 -10.82 -26.65 -25.03
N SER A 87 -11.45 -25.48 -24.96
CA SER A 87 -10.77 -24.20 -25.18
C SER A 87 -9.66 -23.89 -24.18
N ILE A 88 -9.73 -24.43 -22.96
CA ILE A 88 -8.68 -24.25 -21.94
C ILE A 88 -7.37 -24.84 -22.44
N GLY A 89 -7.39 -26.09 -22.91
CA GLY A 89 -6.19 -26.78 -23.37
C GLY A 89 -5.60 -26.14 -24.62
N LEU A 90 -6.44 -25.60 -25.52
CA LEU A 90 -5.98 -24.82 -26.67
C LEU A 90 -5.22 -23.57 -26.24
N ILE A 91 -5.76 -22.80 -25.31
CA ILE A 91 -5.13 -21.56 -24.83
C ILE A 91 -3.82 -21.89 -24.14
N ILE A 92 -3.78 -22.94 -23.32
CA ILE A 92 -2.54 -23.42 -22.70
C ILE A 92 -1.51 -23.76 -23.78
N ALA A 93 -1.89 -24.54 -24.79
CA ALA A 93 -0.99 -24.88 -25.90
C ALA A 93 -0.51 -23.63 -26.65
N ALA A 94 -1.40 -22.65 -26.88
CA ALA A 94 -1.06 -21.41 -27.56
C ALA A 94 -0.12 -20.52 -26.75
N VAL A 95 -0.37 -20.36 -25.46
CA VAL A 95 0.48 -19.60 -24.54
C VAL A 95 1.85 -20.26 -24.41
N MET A 96 1.90 -21.60 -24.29
CA MET A 96 3.16 -22.35 -24.31
C MET A 96 3.91 -22.19 -25.63
N ALA A 97 3.20 -22.23 -26.76
CA ALA A 97 3.77 -22.00 -28.08
C ALA A 97 4.34 -20.58 -28.21
N MET A 98 3.60 -19.56 -27.79
CA MET A 98 4.06 -18.17 -27.80
C MET A 98 5.29 -17.99 -26.91
N PHE A 99 5.29 -18.57 -25.70
CA PHE A 99 6.42 -18.51 -24.77
C PHE A 99 7.66 -19.20 -25.34
N TYR A 100 7.50 -20.37 -25.95
CA TYR A 100 8.62 -21.08 -26.57
C TYR A 100 9.14 -20.33 -27.80
N ALA A 101 8.25 -19.78 -28.62
CA ALA A 101 8.61 -19.00 -29.81
C ALA A 101 9.39 -17.73 -29.48
N VAL A 102 9.03 -17.03 -28.39
CA VAL A 102 9.69 -15.78 -28.01
C VAL A 102 11.03 -16.02 -27.31
N THR A 103 11.20 -17.11 -26.57
CA THR A 103 12.47 -17.41 -25.87
C THR A 103 13.55 -18.00 -26.78
N THR A 104 13.18 -18.43 -27.99
CA THR A 104 14.08 -19.08 -28.96
C THR A 104 14.16 -18.34 -30.30
N ASP A 105 13.61 -17.13 -30.38
CA ASP A 105 13.64 -16.25 -31.57
C ASP A 105 13.17 -16.94 -32.87
N MET A 106 12.02 -17.62 -32.80
CA MET A 106 11.49 -18.42 -33.91
C MET A 106 10.98 -17.58 -35.08
N THR A 107 11.13 -18.12 -36.29
CA THR A 107 10.64 -17.51 -37.53
C THR A 107 9.24 -18.01 -37.90
N LEU A 108 8.35 -17.09 -38.29
CA LEU A 108 6.99 -17.39 -38.72
C LEU A 108 7.01 -17.90 -40.17
N HIS A 109 6.38 -19.06 -40.39
CA HIS A 109 6.26 -19.71 -41.69
C HIS A 109 4.79 -19.86 -42.10
N LEU A 110 4.34 -19.01 -43.04
CA LEU A 110 2.99 -19.07 -43.63
C LEU A 110 3.07 -19.59 -45.07
N GLY A 111 3.39 -20.88 -45.20
CA GLY A 111 3.64 -21.50 -46.50
C GLY A 111 4.86 -20.86 -47.19
N PRO A 112 4.71 -20.18 -48.35
CA PRO A 112 5.84 -19.54 -49.03
C PRO A 112 6.33 -18.26 -48.34
N PHE A 113 5.52 -17.64 -47.47
CA PHE A 113 5.88 -16.40 -46.78
C PHE A 113 6.61 -16.70 -45.48
N LYS A 114 7.76 -16.06 -45.27
CA LYS A 114 8.57 -16.19 -44.04
C LYS A 114 8.80 -14.83 -43.42
N PHE A 115 8.56 -14.73 -42.12
CA PHE A 115 8.83 -13.53 -41.34
C PHE A 115 9.81 -13.87 -40.21
N GLY A 116 10.89 -13.09 -40.11
CA GLY A 116 11.87 -13.23 -39.04
C GLY A 116 11.33 -12.74 -37.68
N PRO A 117 12.00 -13.09 -36.56
CA PRO A 117 11.63 -12.63 -35.23
C PRO A 117 11.70 -11.10 -35.08
N GLU A 118 12.58 -10.44 -35.86
CA GLU A 118 12.73 -8.98 -35.86
C GLU A 118 11.72 -8.24 -36.76
N ASN A 119 10.76 -8.94 -37.37
CA ASN A 119 9.79 -8.28 -38.23
C ASN A 119 8.90 -7.30 -37.44
N SER A 120 8.84 -6.04 -37.89
CA SER A 120 8.14 -4.95 -37.21
C SER A 120 6.61 -5.02 -37.22
N PHE A 121 6.02 -6.03 -37.84
CA PHE A 121 4.57 -6.15 -37.95
C PHE A 121 4.07 -7.54 -37.52
N LEU A 122 4.71 -8.61 -38.00
CA LEU A 122 4.23 -9.97 -37.81
C LEU A 122 5.36 -10.89 -37.34
N THR A 123 5.23 -11.39 -36.11
CA THR A 123 6.08 -12.44 -35.53
C THR A 123 5.23 -13.68 -35.30
N LEU A 124 5.88 -14.80 -34.99
CA LEU A 124 5.16 -16.04 -34.69
C LEU A 124 4.20 -15.89 -33.49
N PRO A 125 4.61 -15.31 -32.34
CA PRO A 125 3.68 -15.07 -31.24
C PRO A 125 2.51 -14.16 -31.61
N SER A 126 2.77 -13.04 -32.31
CA SER A 126 1.70 -12.10 -32.68
C SER A 126 0.71 -12.70 -33.67
N MET A 127 1.19 -13.51 -34.62
CA MET A 127 0.33 -14.20 -35.58
C MET A 127 -0.54 -15.27 -34.89
N ILE A 128 0.02 -16.05 -33.97
CA ILE A 128 -0.76 -17.02 -33.17
C ILE A 128 -1.86 -16.27 -32.41
N TRP A 129 -1.52 -15.16 -31.75
CA TRP A 129 -2.47 -14.34 -31.01
C TRP A 129 -3.61 -13.80 -31.90
N ILE A 130 -3.28 -13.18 -33.05
CA ILE A 130 -4.26 -12.62 -33.99
C ILE A 130 -5.16 -13.73 -34.56
N THR A 131 -4.58 -14.90 -34.88
CA THR A 131 -5.33 -16.01 -35.44
C THR A 131 -6.34 -16.56 -34.45
N ILE A 132 -5.95 -16.71 -33.18
CA ILE A 132 -6.84 -17.16 -32.10
C ILE A 132 -8.03 -16.22 -31.97
N LEU A 133 -7.79 -14.91 -32.00
CA LEU A 133 -8.86 -13.91 -31.96
C LEU A 133 -9.82 -14.05 -33.16
N VAL A 134 -9.29 -14.04 -34.39
CA VAL A 134 -10.10 -14.01 -35.61
C VAL A 134 -10.83 -15.33 -35.84
N ALA A 135 -10.15 -16.46 -35.70
CA ALA A 135 -10.71 -17.79 -36.00
C ALA A 135 -11.89 -18.14 -35.09
N TYR A 136 -11.86 -17.67 -33.85
CA TYR A 136 -12.85 -18.01 -32.83
C TYR A 136 -13.78 -16.87 -32.47
N PHE A 137 -13.66 -15.72 -33.13
CA PHE A 137 -14.52 -14.55 -32.88
C PHE A 137 -16.00 -14.93 -32.91
N ALA A 138 -16.42 -15.72 -33.91
CA ALA A 138 -17.79 -16.21 -34.03
C ALA A 138 -18.23 -17.07 -32.82
N ALA A 139 -17.37 -17.98 -32.37
CA ALA A 139 -17.66 -18.86 -31.23
C ALA A 139 -17.69 -18.09 -29.88
N VAL A 140 -16.92 -17.00 -29.78
CA VAL A 140 -16.94 -16.08 -28.61
C VAL A 140 -18.22 -15.26 -28.59
N LEU A 141 -18.69 -14.73 -29.73
CA LEU A 141 -19.96 -14.00 -29.82
C LEU A 141 -21.17 -14.86 -29.41
N ASP A 142 -21.11 -16.16 -29.68
CA ASP A 142 -22.12 -17.14 -29.26
C ASP A 142 -21.94 -17.65 -27.82
N ASN A 143 -21.03 -17.06 -27.04
CA ASN A 143 -20.71 -17.43 -25.66
C ASN A 143 -20.32 -18.91 -25.46
N ARG A 144 -19.82 -19.57 -26.50
CA ARG A 144 -19.40 -20.98 -26.46
C ARG A 144 -18.00 -21.16 -25.88
N ILE A 145 -17.20 -20.09 -25.84
CA ILE A 145 -15.80 -20.18 -25.46
C ILE A 145 -15.39 -19.01 -24.54
N PRO A 146 -15.57 -19.14 -23.22
CA PRO A 146 -15.28 -18.07 -22.25
C PRO A 146 -13.79 -17.86 -22.01
N TRP A 147 -12.97 -18.89 -22.20
CA TRP A 147 -11.56 -18.84 -21.84
C TRP A 147 -10.74 -18.00 -22.82
N MET A 148 -11.21 -17.82 -24.05
CA MET A 148 -10.44 -17.16 -25.10
C MET A 148 -10.13 -15.69 -24.80
N PRO A 149 -11.11 -14.83 -24.44
CA PRO A 149 -10.79 -13.46 -24.03
C PRO A 149 -9.82 -13.40 -22.84
N ILE A 150 -9.97 -14.30 -21.86
CA ILE A 150 -9.10 -14.43 -20.68
C ILE A 150 -7.66 -14.76 -21.11
N GLY A 151 -7.52 -15.79 -21.96
CA GLY A 151 -6.22 -16.23 -22.48
C GLY A 151 -5.54 -15.20 -23.36
N LEU A 152 -6.28 -14.52 -24.23
CA LEU A 152 -5.74 -13.46 -25.10
C LEU A 152 -5.24 -12.26 -24.28
N ALA A 153 -5.92 -11.89 -23.20
CA ALA A 153 -5.47 -10.84 -22.30
C ALA A 153 -4.16 -11.23 -21.58
N ALA A 154 -4.06 -12.45 -21.04
CA ALA A 154 -2.83 -12.96 -20.42
C ALA A 154 -1.66 -13.09 -21.43
N ALA A 155 -1.95 -13.53 -22.66
CA ALA A 155 -0.94 -13.75 -23.68
C ALA A 155 -0.27 -12.46 -24.19
N LEU A 156 -0.80 -11.27 -23.85
CA LEU A 156 -0.16 -9.99 -24.18
C LEU A 156 1.27 -9.86 -23.62
N ILE A 157 1.57 -10.52 -22.50
CA ILE A 157 2.91 -10.53 -21.88
C ILE A 157 3.95 -11.20 -22.79
N LEU A 158 3.52 -12.12 -23.66
CA LEU A 158 4.39 -12.93 -24.49
C LEU A 158 4.64 -12.33 -25.88
N LEU A 159 4.14 -11.13 -26.14
CA LEU A 159 4.28 -10.50 -27.44
C LEU A 159 5.64 -9.78 -27.56
N PRO A 160 6.41 -10.05 -28.63
CA PRO A 160 7.66 -9.37 -28.89
C PRO A 160 7.46 -7.85 -29.09
N ASP A 161 8.43 -7.05 -28.65
CA ASP A 161 8.44 -5.59 -28.81
C ASP A 161 8.21 -5.14 -30.27
N SER A 162 8.79 -5.86 -31.22
CA SER A 162 8.66 -5.59 -32.65
C SER A 162 7.22 -5.67 -33.18
N SER A 163 6.31 -6.39 -32.50
CA SER A 163 5.00 -6.73 -33.06
C SER A 163 3.84 -6.65 -32.06
N ASN A 164 4.07 -6.14 -30.85
CA ASN A 164 3.05 -6.08 -29.80
C ASN A 164 2.01 -4.95 -30.00
N ILE A 165 2.33 -3.91 -30.78
CA ILE A 165 1.45 -2.74 -30.99
C ILE A 165 0.08 -3.15 -31.54
N ILE A 166 0.05 -4.06 -32.52
CA ILE A 166 -1.18 -4.47 -33.18
C ILE A 166 -2.11 -5.22 -32.19
N PRO A 167 -1.67 -6.31 -31.52
CA PRO A 167 -2.48 -6.96 -30.50
C PRO A 167 -2.97 -6.04 -29.38
N TRP A 168 -2.10 -5.16 -28.86
CA TRP A 168 -2.50 -4.20 -27.83
C TRP A 168 -3.56 -3.24 -28.35
N SER A 169 -3.39 -2.68 -29.55
CA SER A 169 -4.36 -1.78 -30.18
C SER A 169 -5.73 -2.45 -30.38
N ILE A 170 -5.73 -3.73 -30.76
CA ILE A 170 -6.97 -4.51 -30.89
C ILE A 170 -7.62 -4.70 -29.52
N CYS A 171 -6.84 -5.01 -28.47
CA CYS A 171 -7.36 -5.12 -27.10
C CYS A 171 -7.97 -3.82 -26.58
N LEU A 172 -7.39 -2.65 -26.92
CA LEU A 172 -7.96 -1.35 -26.53
C LEU A 172 -9.38 -1.14 -27.03
N VAL A 173 -9.77 -1.80 -28.13
CA VAL A 173 -11.15 -1.77 -28.66
C VAL A 173 -11.97 -2.95 -28.14
N MET A 174 -11.37 -4.15 -28.10
CA MET A 174 -12.04 -5.39 -27.74
C MET A 174 -12.48 -5.41 -26.27
N ILE A 175 -11.64 -4.94 -25.35
CA ILE A 175 -11.94 -4.97 -23.91
C ILE A 175 -13.15 -4.09 -23.59
N PRO A 176 -13.22 -2.80 -24.01
CA PRO A 176 -14.44 -2.02 -23.86
C PRO A 176 -15.67 -2.66 -24.51
N TYR A 177 -15.53 -3.24 -25.70
CA TYR A 177 -16.64 -3.95 -26.36
C TYR A 177 -17.15 -5.14 -25.55
N LEU A 178 -16.25 -5.94 -24.97
CA LEU A 178 -16.60 -7.10 -24.15
C LEU A 178 -17.33 -6.68 -22.88
N LEU A 179 -16.91 -5.58 -22.26
CA LEU A 179 -17.54 -5.00 -21.07
C LEU A 179 -18.90 -4.37 -21.39
N TRP A 180 -19.10 -3.84 -22.60
CA TRP A 180 -20.40 -3.32 -23.03
C TRP A 180 -21.39 -4.43 -23.34
N ASN A 181 -20.94 -5.49 -24.01
CA ASN A 181 -21.83 -6.52 -24.53
C ASN A 181 -22.61 -7.23 -23.40
N GLU A 182 -23.94 -7.09 -23.42
CA GLU A 182 -24.84 -7.69 -22.44
C GLU A 182 -24.73 -9.22 -22.36
N LYS A 183 -24.34 -9.85 -23.47
CA LYS A 183 -24.21 -11.31 -23.57
C LYS A 183 -22.99 -11.84 -22.81
N THR A 184 -21.99 -11.02 -22.52
CA THR A 184 -20.77 -11.47 -21.83
C THR A 184 -21.09 -11.93 -20.40
N ARG A 185 -20.52 -13.07 -19.97
CA ARG A 185 -20.65 -13.55 -18.59
C ARG A 185 -19.80 -12.72 -17.64
N ASP A 186 -20.33 -12.39 -16.47
CA ASP A 186 -19.66 -11.51 -15.48
C ASP A 186 -18.29 -12.03 -15.05
N TRP A 187 -18.16 -13.33 -14.76
CA TRP A 187 -16.85 -13.91 -14.40
C TRP A 187 -15.82 -13.82 -15.54
N VAL A 188 -16.27 -13.89 -16.81
CA VAL A 188 -15.38 -13.76 -17.96
C VAL A 188 -14.90 -12.32 -18.08
N ALA A 189 -15.82 -11.35 -17.97
CA ALA A 189 -15.49 -9.94 -17.94
C ALA A 189 -14.46 -9.62 -16.83
N ASN A 190 -14.71 -10.11 -15.61
CA ASN A 190 -13.83 -9.94 -14.47
C ASN A 190 -12.41 -10.50 -14.73
N TRP A 191 -12.29 -11.76 -15.14
CA TRP A 191 -10.98 -12.38 -15.37
C TRP A 191 -10.24 -11.79 -16.57
N THR A 192 -10.94 -11.48 -17.65
CA THR A 192 -10.34 -10.86 -18.84
C THR A 192 -9.80 -9.46 -18.51
N PHE A 193 -10.57 -8.64 -17.79
CA PHE A 193 -10.14 -7.30 -17.40
C PHE A 193 -8.99 -7.35 -16.37
N ALA A 194 -9.06 -8.26 -15.39
CA ALA A 194 -7.97 -8.46 -14.42
C ALA A 194 -6.65 -8.84 -15.11
N LEU A 195 -6.69 -9.80 -16.04
CA LEU A 195 -5.49 -10.23 -16.77
C LEU A 195 -5.01 -9.17 -17.74
N PHE A 196 -5.89 -8.37 -18.33
CA PHE A 196 -5.49 -7.24 -19.15
C PHE A 196 -4.68 -6.21 -18.35
N ALA A 197 -5.16 -5.87 -17.15
CA ALA A 197 -4.43 -4.97 -16.23
C ALA A 197 -3.14 -5.58 -15.69
N ALA A 198 -3.13 -6.89 -15.36
CA ALA A 198 -1.94 -7.60 -14.94
C ALA A 198 -0.88 -7.66 -16.07
N SER A 199 -1.30 -7.92 -17.30
CA SER A 199 -0.41 -7.88 -18.47
C SER A 199 0.15 -6.49 -18.69
N PHE A 200 -0.65 -5.43 -18.52
CA PHE A 200 -0.16 -4.05 -18.58
C PHE A 200 0.93 -3.79 -17.53
N PHE A 201 0.69 -4.18 -16.28
CA PHE A 201 1.66 -4.03 -15.19
C PHE A 201 2.97 -4.77 -15.49
N ILE A 202 2.89 -6.04 -15.91
CA ILE A 202 4.08 -6.86 -16.19
C ILE A 202 4.86 -6.29 -17.38
N VAL A 203 4.20 -5.94 -18.49
CA VAL A 203 4.87 -5.36 -19.65
C VAL A 203 5.46 -3.97 -19.35
N GLY A 204 4.81 -3.17 -18.50
CA GLY A 204 5.36 -1.91 -18.00
C GLY A 204 6.68 -2.13 -17.26
N TRP A 205 6.73 -3.11 -16.34
CA TRP A 205 7.98 -3.50 -15.67
C TRP A 205 9.05 -4.04 -16.62
N MET A 206 8.69 -4.87 -17.58
CA MET A 206 9.63 -5.34 -18.61
C MET A 206 10.22 -4.18 -19.42
N THR A 207 9.39 -3.19 -19.76
CA THR A 207 9.81 -1.97 -20.45
C THR A 207 10.86 -1.22 -19.63
N TRP A 208 10.59 -1.00 -18.35
CA TRP A 208 11.50 -0.30 -17.44
C TRP A 208 12.84 -1.04 -17.24
N PHE A 209 12.82 -2.36 -17.03
CA PHE A 209 14.05 -3.14 -16.88
C PHE A 209 14.95 -3.01 -18.12
N ARG A 210 14.35 -2.99 -19.32
CA ARG A 210 15.07 -2.79 -20.58
C ARG A 210 15.64 -1.39 -20.73
N THR A 211 14.96 -0.36 -20.24
CA THR A 211 15.46 1.02 -20.29
C THR A 211 16.60 1.28 -19.31
N VAL A 212 16.60 0.63 -18.14
CA VAL A 212 17.62 0.83 -17.10
C VAL A 212 18.95 0.17 -17.47
N ASP A 213 18.90 -1.06 -18.01
CA ASP A 213 20.08 -1.74 -18.53
C ASP A 213 19.72 -2.53 -19.78
N SER A 214 20.31 -2.14 -20.90
CA SER A 214 20.11 -2.77 -22.21
C SER A 214 20.53 -4.24 -22.24
N ASN A 215 21.27 -4.72 -21.23
CA ASN A 215 21.63 -6.13 -21.09
C ASN A 215 20.50 -6.99 -20.50
N PHE A 216 19.46 -6.40 -19.90
CA PHE A 216 18.23 -7.13 -19.58
C PHE A 216 17.46 -7.39 -20.88
N GLY A 217 17.72 -8.54 -21.49
CA GLY A 217 17.05 -9.04 -22.70
C GLY A 217 15.57 -9.36 -22.50
N MET A 218 14.76 -8.36 -22.19
CA MET A 218 13.30 -8.47 -22.11
C MET A 218 12.71 -8.50 -23.52
N TRP A 219 11.85 -9.48 -23.78
CA TRP A 219 11.27 -9.67 -25.11
C TRP A 219 10.14 -8.68 -25.45
N SER A 220 9.51 -8.05 -24.46
CA SER A 220 8.38 -7.14 -24.65
C SER A 220 8.65 -5.76 -24.07
N SER A 221 8.15 -4.72 -24.72
CA SER A 221 8.20 -3.35 -24.23
C SER A 221 7.12 -2.46 -24.85
N PHE A 222 6.68 -1.43 -24.16
CA PHE A 222 5.79 -0.42 -24.74
C PHE A 222 6.58 0.61 -25.56
N PRO A 223 6.07 1.02 -26.74
CA PRO A 223 6.55 2.21 -27.43
C PRO A 223 6.27 3.48 -26.61
N ASP A 224 7.01 4.55 -26.90
CA ASP A 224 6.89 5.85 -26.24
C ASP A 224 5.42 6.31 -26.16
N ASN A 225 4.98 6.71 -24.96
CA ASN A 225 3.64 7.17 -24.61
C ASN A 225 2.49 6.17 -24.85
N PHE A 226 2.75 4.97 -25.36
CA PHE A 226 1.69 3.97 -25.58
C PHE A 226 1.17 3.42 -24.24
N GLU A 227 2.03 3.31 -23.23
CA GLU A 227 1.66 2.93 -21.87
C GLU A 227 0.57 3.87 -21.29
N LEU A 228 0.67 5.17 -21.55
CA LEU A 228 -0.32 6.17 -21.13
C LEU A 228 -1.71 5.90 -21.73
N ILE A 229 -1.78 5.61 -23.03
CA ILE A 229 -3.04 5.31 -23.73
C ILE A 229 -3.70 4.07 -23.13
N VAL A 230 -2.91 3.02 -22.89
CA VAL A 230 -3.41 1.77 -22.30
C VAL A 230 -3.95 2.02 -20.90
N ALA A 231 -3.23 2.75 -20.05
CA ALA A 231 -3.68 3.08 -18.70
C ALA A 231 -4.99 3.88 -18.69
N ILE A 232 -5.12 4.90 -19.55
CA ILE A 232 -6.36 5.68 -19.67
C ILE A 232 -7.52 4.78 -20.07
N VAL A 233 -7.32 3.86 -21.01
CA VAL A 233 -8.37 2.91 -21.42
C VAL A 233 -8.73 1.96 -20.28
N ILE A 234 -7.78 1.45 -19.51
CA ILE A 234 -8.05 0.63 -18.31
C ILE A 234 -8.90 1.42 -17.32
N ILE A 235 -8.52 2.65 -17.00
CA ILE A 235 -9.24 3.50 -16.05
C ILE A 235 -10.66 3.78 -16.54
N VAL A 236 -10.82 4.31 -17.76
CA VAL A 236 -12.12 4.74 -18.29
C VAL A 236 -13.06 3.56 -18.51
N SER A 237 -12.59 2.47 -19.11
CA SER A 237 -13.43 1.30 -19.39
C SER A 237 -13.79 0.53 -18.12
N GLY A 238 -12.84 0.41 -17.19
CA GLY A 238 -13.07 -0.24 -15.90
C GLY A 238 -14.04 0.54 -15.01
N GLU A 239 -13.88 1.87 -14.94
CA GLU A 239 -14.77 2.76 -14.17
C GLU A 239 -16.21 2.62 -14.67
N TRP A 240 -16.40 2.74 -15.98
CA TRP A 240 -17.70 2.62 -16.60
C TRP A 240 -18.33 1.23 -16.35
N ALA A 241 -17.58 0.15 -16.60
CA ALA A 241 -18.08 -1.21 -16.46
C ALA A 241 -18.39 -1.58 -14.99
N SER A 242 -17.61 -1.01 -14.06
CA SER A 242 -17.84 -1.20 -12.62
C SER A 242 -19.13 -0.51 -12.17
N ARG A 243 -19.41 0.69 -12.68
CA ARG A 243 -20.66 1.42 -12.37
C ARG A 243 -21.90 0.77 -12.99
N THR A 244 -21.78 0.16 -14.17
CA THR A 244 -22.87 -0.61 -14.76
C THR A 244 -23.05 -2.00 -14.13
N LYS A 245 -22.34 -2.31 -13.02
CA LYS A 245 -22.33 -3.62 -12.33
C LYS A 245 -21.96 -4.80 -13.23
N LYS A 246 -21.26 -4.54 -14.34
CA LYS A 246 -20.74 -5.56 -15.27
C LYS A 246 -19.36 -6.07 -14.86
N LEU A 247 -18.63 -5.25 -14.10
CA LEU A 247 -17.33 -5.58 -13.54
C LEU A 247 -17.40 -5.48 -12.02
N ASP A 248 -16.87 -6.47 -11.32
CA ASP A 248 -16.72 -6.42 -9.86
C ASP A 248 -15.81 -5.24 -9.48
N ARG A 249 -16.27 -4.45 -8.50
CA ARG A 249 -15.53 -3.29 -7.99
C ARG A 249 -14.15 -3.68 -7.46
N ASN A 250 -13.99 -4.86 -6.89
CA ASN A 250 -12.68 -5.35 -6.41
C ASN A 250 -11.71 -5.66 -7.56
N VAL A 251 -12.23 -6.16 -8.69
CA VAL A 251 -11.42 -6.38 -9.90
C VAL A 251 -10.97 -5.05 -10.50
N PHE A 252 -11.84 -4.05 -10.48
CA PHE A 252 -11.46 -2.71 -10.90
C PHE A 252 -10.41 -2.07 -9.98
N ARG A 253 -10.55 -2.22 -8.65
CA ARG A 253 -9.53 -1.78 -7.67
C ARG A 253 -8.18 -2.47 -7.90
N PHE A 254 -8.18 -3.77 -8.25
CA PHE A 254 -6.97 -4.49 -8.65
C PHE A 254 -6.34 -3.89 -9.92
N ALA A 255 -7.15 -3.59 -10.94
CA ALA A 255 -6.65 -2.96 -12.16
C ALA A 255 -6.06 -1.56 -11.89
N LEU A 256 -6.69 -0.78 -11.02
CA LEU A 256 -6.18 0.52 -10.57
C LEU A 256 -4.83 0.38 -9.84
N PHE A 257 -4.68 -0.64 -8.99
CA PHE A 257 -3.40 -0.96 -8.37
C PHE A 257 -2.33 -1.33 -9.42
N CYS A 258 -2.68 -2.11 -10.45
CA CYS A 258 -1.77 -2.40 -11.57
C CYS A 258 -1.36 -1.15 -12.34
N VAL A 259 -2.27 -0.19 -12.54
CA VAL A 259 -1.95 1.08 -13.22
C VAL A 259 -1.07 1.98 -12.36
N VAL A 260 -1.43 2.17 -11.09
CA VAL A 260 -0.63 2.98 -10.15
C VAL A 260 0.74 2.35 -9.92
N GLY A 261 0.83 1.03 -9.80
CA GLY A 261 2.08 0.32 -9.56
C GLY A 261 2.96 0.15 -10.80
N SER A 262 2.52 0.59 -11.99
CA SER A 262 3.35 0.49 -13.20
C SER A 262 4.51 1.48 -13.14
N PRO A 263 5.67 1.15 -13.73
CA PRO A 263 6.83 2.02 -13.71
C PRO A 263 6.56 3.42 -14.23
N ALA A 264 5.76 3.60 -15.30
CA ALA A 264 5.42 4.94 -15.81
C ALA A 264 4.80 5.84 -14.74
N THR A 265 4.04 5.26 -13.81
CA THR A 265 3.41 6.02 -12.74
C THR A 265 4.34 6.23 -11.54
N ILE A 266 5.06 5.19 -11.07
CA ILE A 266 5.84 5.27 -9.81
C ILE A 266 7.30 5.72 -9.95
N ILE A 267 7.96 5.51 -11.09
CA ILE A 267 9.43 5.69 -11.21
C ILE A 267 9.84 6.36 -12.54
N GLY A 268 9.16 6.09 -13.65
CA GLY A 268 9.60 6.43 -15.01
C GLY A 268 9.65 7.92 -15.31
N ASP A 269 10.16 8.30 -16.48
CA ASP A 269 10.37 9.72 -16.81
C ASP A 269 9.09 10.47 -17.20
N ASP A 270 7.96 9.77 -17.25
CA ASP A 270 6.70 10.30 -17.74
C ASP A 270 6.02 11.19 -16.68
N SER A 271 5.98 12.51 -16.93
CA SER A 271 5.42 13.47 -15.96
C SER A 271 3.90 13.52 -15.98
N LEU A 272 3.23 13.08 -17.05
CA LEU A 272 1.77 13.21 -17.21
C LEU A 272 0.99 12.07 -16.53
N MET A 273 1.50 10.84 -16.57
CA MET A 273 0.80 9.66 -16.03
C MET A 273 0.46 9.80 -14.54
N PRO A 274 1.38 10.20 -13.63
CA PRO A 274 1.06 10.32 -12.21
C PRO A 274 -0.06 11.33 -11.93
N TRP A 275 -0.09 12.44 -12.68
CA TRP A 275 -1.12 13.47 -12.54
C TRP A 275 -2.49 13.02 -13.03
N ILE A 276 -2.56 12.34 -14.18
CA ILE A 276 -3.82 11.80 -14.71
C ILE A 276 -4.42 10.79 -13.73
N VAL A 277 -3.56 9.91 -13.20
CA VAL A 277 -3.96 8.93 -12.18
C VAL A 277 -4.43 9.64 -10.91
N ALA A 278 -3.67 10.58 -10.35
CA ALA A 278 -4.06 11.29 -9.13
C ALA A 278 -5.39 12.09 -9.29
N LEU A 279 -5.60 12.73 -10.44
CA LEU A 279 -6.85 13.43 -10.74
C LEU A 279 -8.02 12.45 -10.84
N TYR A 280 -7.83 11.31 -11.48
CA TYR A 280 -8.84 10.26 -11.53
C TYR A 280 -9.15 9.69 -10.14
N LEU A 281 -8.13 9.42 -9.32
CA LEU A 281 -8.31 8.95 -7.93
C LEU A 281 -9.19 9.93 -7.14
N LEU A 282 -8.93 11.24 -7.26
CA LEU A 282 -9.76 12.26 -6.62
C LEU A 282 -11.18 12.30 -7.20
N ALA A 283 -11.31 12.24 -8.53
CA ALA A 283 -12.61 12.21 -9.20
C ALA A 283 -13.44 10.98 -8.80
N SER A 284 -12.82 9.80 -8.64
CA SER A 284 -13.50 8.58 -8.24
C SER A 284 -14.16 8.71 -6.87
N VAL A 285 -13.51 9.41 -5.93
CA VAL A 285 -14.08 9.69 -4.61
C VAL A 285 -15.26 10.64 -4.73
N ILE A 286 -15.15 11.70 -5.54
CA ILE A 286 -16.26 12.63 -5.77
C ILE A 286 -17.47 11.90 -6.36
N ILE A 287 -17.26 11.07 -7.38
CA ILE A 287 -18.35 10.36 -8.04
C ILE A 287 -19.00 9.38 -7.05
N GLU A 288 -18.21 8.64 -6.27
CA GLU A 288 -18.76 7.71 -5.28
C GLU A 288 -19.60 8.43 -4.22
N GLN A 289 -19.20 9.63 -3.81
CA GLN A 289 -20.02 10.44 -2.90
C GLN A 289 -21.33 10.93 -3.50
N LEU A 290 -21.33 11.27 -4.80
CA LEU A 290 -22.53 11.72 -5.49
C LEU A 290 -23.55 10.60 -5.71
N GLU A 291 -23.06 9.37 -5.85
CA GLU A 291 -23.89 8.18 -6.05
C GLU A 291 -24.34 7.53 -4.72
N PHE A 292 -23.71 7.89 -3.60
CA PHE A 292 -24.01 7.30 -2.29
C PHE A 292 -25.38 7.75 -1.75
N ASP A 293 -26.23 6.79 -1.38
CA ASP A 293 -27.51 7.02 -0.70
C ASP A 293 -27.43 6.54 0.76
N GLU A 294 -27.72 7.44 1.70
CA GLU A 294 -27.66 7.18 3.15
C GLU A 294 -28.60 6.07 3.62
N SER A 295 -29.61 5.71 2.82
CA SER A 295 -30.54 4.62 3.10
C SER A 295 -29.98 3.21 2.78
N GLU A 296 -28.78 3.13 2.20
CA GLU A 296 -28.19 1.86 1.77
C GLU A 296 -27.53 1.04 2.90
N SER A 297 -27.40 -0.27 2.65
CA SER A 297 -26.89 -1.28 3.58
C SER A 297 -25.39 -1.12 3.91
N PHE A 298 -24.91 -1.83 4.94
CA PHE A 298 -23.49 -1.87 5.33
C PHE A 298 -22.53 -2.12 4.14
N ALA A 299 -22.98 -2.86 3.12
CA ALA A 299 -22.22 -3.11 1.91
C ALA A 299 -21.87 -1.82 1.13
N ALA A 300 -22.79 -0.87 1.04
CA ALA A 300 -22.55 0.42 0.37
C ALA A 300 -21.54 1.27 1.13
N ARG A 301 -21.70 1.37 2.47
CA ARG A 301 -20.74 2.05 3.35
C ARG A 301 -19.34 1.45 3.22
N LYS A 302 -19.26 0.12 3.16
CA LYS A 302 -18.02 -0.62 2.96
C LYS A 302 -17.37 -0.26 1.62
N ASP A 303 -18.11 -0.35 0.52
CA ASP A 303 -17.53 -0.07 -0.79
C ASP A 303 -17.04 1.36 -0.94
N MET A 304 -17.83 2.32 -0.44
CA MET A 304 -17.44 3.71 -0.41
C MET A 304 -16.16 3.94 0.41
N SER A 305 -16.08 3.36 1.62
CA SER A 305 -14.92 3.51 2.50
C SER A 305 -13.66 2.89 1.89
N ILE A 306 -13.78 1.74 1.22
CA ILE A 306 -12.66 1.12 0.49
C ILE A 306 -12.24 2.00 -0.69
N THR A 307 -13.18 2.61 -1.42
CA THR A 307 -12.86 3.53 -2.51
C THR A 307 -12.08 4.76 -2.01
N ILE A 308 -12.50 5.37 -0.90
CA ILE A 308 -11.76 6.47 -0.24
C ILE A 308 -10.37 6.00 0.20
N ALA A 309 -10.30 4.87 0.90
CA ALA A 309 -9.05 4.34 1.44
C ALA A 309 -8.05 4.01 0.32
N THR A 310 -8.48 3.34 -0.74
CA THR A 310 -7.64 2.99 -1.89
C THR A 310 -7.17 4.23 -2.63
N SER A 311 -8.08 5.16 -2.94
CA SER A 311 -7.75 6.41 -3.63
C SER A 311 -6.73 7.27 -2.88
N LEU A 312 -6.95 7.48 -1.58
CA LEU A 312 -6.02 8.24 -0.74
C LEU A 312 -4.69 7.53 -0.55
N SER A 313 -4.69 6.21 -0.30
CA SER A 313 -3.44 5.45 -0.11
C SER A 313 -2.58 5.47 -1.37
N LEU A 314 -3.18 5.31 -2.55
CA LEU A 314 -2.49 5.37 -3.82
C LEU A 314 -2.00 6.79 -4.13
N THR A 315 -2.79 7.83 -3.82
CA THR A 315 -2.33 9.23 -3.97
C THR A 315 -1.16 9.55 -3.03
N VAL A 316 -1.22 9.09 -1.77
CA VAL A 316 -0.14 9.25 -0.79
C VAL A 316 1.12 8.54 -1.26
N LEU A 317 1.00 7.33 -1.83
CA LEU A 317 2.13 6.61 -2.42
C LEU A 317 2.80 7.42 -3.53
N LEU A 318 2.03 7.97 -4.46
CA LEU A 318 2.56 8.81 -5.54
C LEU A 318 3.23 10.09 -5.01
N ALA A 319 2.65 10.71 -3.97
CA ALA A 319 3.23 11.87 -3.32
C ALA A 319 4.56 11.53 -2.62
N ALA A 320 4.61 10.43 -1.89
CA ALA A 320 5.78 9.98 -1.14
C ALA A 320 6.95 9.60 -2.06
N LEU A 321 6.66 9.07 -3.25
CA LEU A 321 7.65 8.79 -4.29
C LEU A 321 8.11 10.04 -5.06
N GLY A 322 7.62 11.23 -4.71
CA GLY A 322 7.96 12.49 -5.38
C GLY A 322 7.39 12.62 -6.80
N ARG A 323 6.47 11.73 -7.19
CA ARG A 323 5.89 11.66 -8.54
C ARG A 323 4.85 12.73 -8.82
N LEU A 324 4.30 13.33 -7.76
CA LEU A 324 3.36 14.45 -7.85
C LEU A 324 4.08 15.80 -7.70
N SER A 325 5.28 15.96 -8.26
CA SER A 325 6.02 17.23 -8.28
C SER A 325 5.66 18.06 -9.52
N LEU A 326 5.82 19.40 -9.43
CA LEU A 326 5.55 20.30 -10.55
C LEU A 326 6.80 20.57 -11.39
N SER A 327 7.97 20.03 -11.01
CA SER A 327 9.29 20.27 -11.63
C SER A 327 9.31 20.09 -13.14
N ASP A 328 8.61 19.07 -13.63
CA ASP A 328 8.61 18.68 -15.04
C ASP A 328 7.32 19.09 -15.77
N THR A 329 6.56 20.00 -15.18
CA THR A 329 5.31 20.53 -15.73
C THR A 329 5.46 22.00 -16.16
N PRO A 330 4.58 22.52 -17.03
CA PRO A 330 4.55 23.95 -17.37
C PRO A 330 4.38 24.88 -16.15
N LEU A 331 3.96 24.34 -15.00
CA LEU A 331 3.75 25.06 -13.74
C LEU A 331 5.00 25.05 -12.82
N ALA A 332 6.13 24.48 -13.25
CA ALA A 332 7.39 24.45 -12.49
C ALA A 332 7.85 25.85 -12.01
N ALA A 333 7.53 26.88 -12.79
CA ALA A 333 7.80 28.27 -12.43
C ALA A 333 7.16 28.68 -11.09
N ILE A 334 5.98 28.16 -10.75
CA ILE A 334 5.29 28.46 -9.49
C ILE A 334 6.01 27.76 -8.32
N GLU A 335 6.42 26.51 -8.48
CA GLU A 335 7.14 25.75 -7.44
C GLU A 335 8.48 26.40 -7.09
N SER A 336 9.21 26.89 -8.11
CA SER A 336 10.47 27.61 -7.89
C SER A 336 10.30 28.91 -7.09
N GLN A 337 9.18 29.63 -7.28
CA GLN A 337 8.85 30.84 -6.52
C GLN A 337 8.44 30.51 -5.07
N MET A 338 7.86 29.33 -4.85
CA MET A 338 7.42 28.84 -3.54
C MET A 338 8.51 28.05 -2.79
N MET A 339 9.78 28.20 -3.18
CA MET A 339 10.95 27.60 -2.50
C MET A 339 10.85 26.06 -2.33
N GLY A 340 10.17 25.38 -3.26
CA GLY A 340 9.94 23.93 -3.23
C GLY A 340 8.66 23.48 -2.51
N PHE A 341 7.83 24.39 -2.00
CA PHE A 341 6.51 24.00 -1.49
C PHE A 341 5.62 23.51 -2.64
N ASN A 342 5.13 22.29 -2.53
CA ASN A 342 4.28 21.68 -3.54
C ASN A 342 2.82 22.12 -3.36
N LEU A 343 2.48 23.27 -3.95
CA LEU A 343 1.15 23.87 -3.84
C LEU A 343 0.05 22.95 -4.39
N LEU A 344 0.28 22.24 -5.49
CA LEU A 344 -0.74 21.39 -6.10
C LEU A 344 -1.07 20.19 -5.22
N LEU A 345 -0.06 19.55 -4.63
CA LEU A 345 -0.27 18.49 -3.65
C LEU A 345 -1.03 18.99 -2.41
N ALA A 346 -0.71 20.19 -1.91
CA ALA A 346 -1.45 20.81 -0.82
C ALA A 346 -2.91 21.11 -1.19
N LEU A 347 -3.19 21.54 -2.42
CA LEU A 347 -4.55 21.74 -2.91
C LEU A 347 -5.32 20.43 -3.05
N ILE A 348 -4.68 19.37 -3.53
CA ILE A 348 -5.27 18.02 -3.58
C ILE A 348 -5.59 17.52 -2.18
N ALA A 349 -4.69 17.72 -1.21
CA ALA A 349 -4.95 17.42 0.19
C ALA A 349 -6.18 18.18 0.72
N VAL A 350 -6.27 19.49 0.49
CA VAL A 350 -7.42 20.30 0.89
C VAL A 350 -8.71 19.81 0.22
N ALA A 351 -8.65 19.47 -1.07
CA ALA A 351 -9.80 18.94 -1.80
C ALA A 351 -10.28 17.63 -1.18
N TYR A 352 -9.40 16.65 -0.97
CA TYR A 352 -9.77 15.40 -0.30
C TYR A 352 -10.30 15.62 1.11
N PHE A 353 -9.74 16.58 1.87
CA PHE A 353 -10.24 16.90 3.22
C PHE A 353 -11.67 17.46 3.18
N ILE A 354 -11.96 18.41 2.29
CA ILE A 354 -13.30 19.01 2.14
C ILE A 354 -14.32 17.95 1.70
N ILE A 355 -13.93 17.12 0.73
CA ILE A 355 -14.72 16.01 0.19
C ILE A 355 -14.98 14.99 1.30
N GLY A 356 -13.92 14.57 1.99
CA GLY A 356 -13.94 13.60 3.08
C GLY A 356 -14.82 13.99 4.25
N ASN A 357 -14.76 15.26 4.66
CA ASN A 357 -15.53 15.78 5.78
C ASN A 357 -17.05 15.74 5.56
N ARG A 358 -17.53 15.61 4.32
CA ARG A 358 -18.98 15.43 4.06
C ARG A 358 -19.47 14.03 4.43
N MET A 359 -18.56 13.07 4.49
CA MET A 359 -18.88 11.65 4.66
C MET A 359 -18.40 11.08 5.98
N SER A 360 -17.97 11.96 6.88
CA SER A 360 -17.39 11.64 8.18
C SER A 360 -18.29 10.69 8.99
N GLU A 361 -19.60 10.92 8.96
CA GLU A 361 -20.57 10.14 9.76
C GLU A 361 -20.85 8.74 9.19
N VAL A 362 -20.57 8.55 7.90
CA VAL A 362 -20.96 7.34 7.17
C VAL A 362 -19.78 6.39 6.92
N GLU A 363 -18.57 6.93 6.72
CA GLU A 363 -17.36 6.16 6.47
C GLU A 363 -17.06 5.14 7.59
N LEU A 364 -16.59 3.96 7.19
CA LEU A 364 -16.07 2.95 8.10
C LEU A 364 -14.63 3.30 8.52
N ASP A 365 -14.39 3.15 9.81
CA ASP A 365 -13.08 3.34 10.42
C ASP A 365 -12.02 2.33 9.90
N ILE A 366 -10.76 2.78 9.83
CA ILE A 366 -9.54 2.01 9.61
C ILE A 366 -9.53 0.69 10.42
N GLY A 367 -9.93 0.70 11.68
CA GLY A 367 -9.98 -0.50 12.53
C GLY A 367 -10.90 -1.59 11.96
N VAL A 368 -12.05 -1.18 11.43
CA VAL A 368 -13.02 -2.07 10.77
C VAL A 368 -12.43 -2.60 9.45
N LEU A 369 -11.81 -1.73 8.65
CA LEU A 369 -11.15 -2.08 7.39
C LEU A 369 -10.00 -3.09 7.60
N LEU A 370 -9.15 -2.89 8.62
CA LEU A 370 -8.06 -3.81 8.95
C LEU A 370 -8.56 -5.17 9.42
N LYS A 371 -9.64 -5.20 10.22
CA LYS A 371 -10.24 -6.48 10.64
C LYS A 371 -10.80 -7.27 9.46
N MET A 372 -11.37 -6.59 8.45
CA MET A 372 -11.81 -7.26 7.22
C MET A 372 -10.65 -7.93 6.48
N ILE A 373 -9.50 -7.26 6.37
CA ILE A 373 -8.31 -7.85 5.76
C ILE A 373 -7.85 -9.08 6.55
N SER A 374 -7.79 -8.99 7.89
CA SER A 374 -7.39 -10.13 8.73
C SER A 374 -8.36 -11.29 8.67
N LYS A 375 -9.68 -11.04 8.62
CA LYS A 375 -10.72 -12.08 8.54
C LYS A 375 -10.61 -12.86 7.23
N ASN A 376 -10.27 -12.20 6.13
CA ASN A 376 -10.06 -12.86 4.84
C ASN A 376 -8.75 -13.66 4.78
N ALA A 377 -7.70 -13.24 5.50
CA ALA A 377 -6.44 -13.96 5.59
C ALA A 377 -6.48 -15.18 6.54
N GLY A 378 -7.38 -15.15 7.54
CA GLY A 378 -7.44 -16.10 8.65
C GLY A 378 -8.39 -17.30 8.49
N LYS A 379 -9.01 -17.49 7.32
CA LYS A 379 -9.87 -18.67 7.06
C LYS A 379 -9.03 -19.95 6.92
N SER A 380 -8.48 -20.43 8.02
CA SER A 380 -7.78 -21.72 8.10
C SER A 380 -8.63 -22.71 8.88
N ALA A 381 -8.80 -23.93 8.36
CA ALA A 381 -9.44 -25.01 9.11
C ALA A 381 -8.68 -25.22 10.42
N SER A 382 -9.39 -25.13 11.55
CA SER A 382 -8.81 -25.42 12.86
C SER A 382 -9.10 -26.88 13.21
N PHE A 383 -8.12 -27.55 13.82
CA PHE A 383 -8.30 -28.93 14.26
C PHE A 383 -8.87 -28.91 15.67
N ASP A 384 -10.10 -29.40 15.85
CA ASP A 384 -10.68 -29.55 17.17
C ASP A 384 -10.19 -30.88 17.79
N PRO A 385 -9.37 -30.83 18.87
CA PRO A 385 -8.83 -32.02 19.50
C PRO A 385 -9.89 -32.83 20.26
N THR A 386 -11.05 -32.23 20.58
CA THR A 386 -12.12 -32.89 21.32
C THR A 386 -13.01 -33.75 20.43
N THR A 387 -13.29 -33.29 19.21
CA THR A 387 -14.07 -34.04 18.22
C THR A 387 -13.19 -34.79 17.20
N SER A 388 -11.87 -34.53 17.19
CA SER A 388 -10.92 -35.07 16.20
C SER A 388 -11.32 -34.77 14.75
N THR A 389 -12.03 -33.66 14.53
CA THR A 389 -12.45 -33.21 13.21
C THR A 389 -11.82 -31.88 12.88
N TRP A 390 -11.51 -31.67 11.60
CA TRP A 390 -11.25 -30.35 11.08
C TRP A 390 -12.57 -29.59 11.02
N THR A 391 -12.67 -28.54 11.83
CA THR A 391 -13.80 -27.61 11.77
C THR A 391 -13.33 -26.38 11.01
N VAL A 392 -14.09 -26.03 9.98
CA VAL A 392 -14.03 -24.68 9.42
C VAL A 392 -14.92 -23.86 10.35
N ASP A 393 -14.43 -22.70 10.83
CA ASP A 393 -15.23 -21.79 11.65
C ASP A 393 -16.61 -21.63 10.99
N GLU A 394 -17.68 -21.81 11.78
CA GLU A 394 -19.05 -21.64 11.27
C GLU A 394 -19.14 -20.28 10.57
N GLU A 395 -19.68 -20.27 9.35
CA GLU A 395 -19.94 -19.02 8.63
C GLU A 395 -20.97 -18.25 9.47
N LEU A 396 -20.49 -17.26 10.22
CA LEU A 396 -21.33 -16.28 10.91
C LEU A 396 -22.37 -15.76 9.93
N SER A 397 -23.59 -15.55 10.41
CA SER A 397 -24.61 -14.85 9.61
C SER A 397 -24.09 -13.46 9.19
N GLU A 398 -24.58 -12.92 8.08
CA GLU A 398 -24.13 -11.61 7.58
C GLU A 398 -24.24 -10.53 8.68
N ASP A 399 -25.34 -10.54 9.44
CA ASP A 399 -25.57 -9.61 10.55
C ASP A 399 -24.58 -9.79 11.71
N GLU A 400 -24.23 -11.02 12.09
CA GLU A 400 -23.24 -11.29 13.15
C GLU A 400 -21.82 -10.94 12.71
N SER A 401 -21.50 -11.17 11.44
CA SER A 401 -20.23 -10.75 10.85
C SER A 401 -20.10 -9.22 10.85
N ASP A 402 -21.16 -8.50 10.49
CA ASP A 402 -21.16 -7.04 10.46
C ASP A 402 -21.08 -6.47 11.88
N ALA A 403 -21.80 -7.04 12.85
CA ALA A 403 -21.70 -6.65 14.26
C ALA A 403 -20.28 -6.90 14.83
N GLU A 404 -19.67 -8.03 14.49
CA GLU A 404 -18.30 -8.36 14.86
C GLU A 404 -17.29 -7.36 14.28
N LEU A 405 -17.50 -6.93 13.03
CA LEU A 405 -16.66 -5.92 12.37
C LEU A 405 -16.80 -4.55 13.05
N MET A 406 -18.03 -4.13 13.36
CA MET A 406 -18.29 -2.87 14.04
C MET A 406 -17.71 -2.81 15.46
N ALA A 407 -17.58 -3.95 16.14
CA ALA A 407 -16.91 -4.02 17.45
C ALA A 407 -15.40 -3.68 17.38
N ALA A 408 -14.78 -3.76 16.20
CA ALA A 408 -13.35 -3.51 16.01
C ALA A 408 -13.00 -2.03 15.70
N THR A 409 -13.98 -1.13 15.82
CA THR A 409 -13.80 0.31 15.63
C THR A 409 -12.73 0.88 16.59
N TRP A 410 -11.82 1.67 16.04
CA TRP A 410 -10.74 2.43 16.68
C TRP A 410 -11.11 3.88 17.03
N GLY A 411 -12.24 4.39 16.57
CA GLY A 411 -12.78 5.72 16.91
C GLY A 411 -13.22 6.51 15.68
N GLU A 412 -13.96 7.59 15.90
CA GLU A 412 -14.45 8.47 14.82
C GLU A 412 -13.31 9.17 14.07
N ILE A 413 -12.15 9.32 14.71
CA ILE A 413 -10.96 9.97 14.13
C ILE A 413 -10.20 9.04 13.18
N ALA A 414 -10.33 7.73 13.35
CA ALA A 414 -9.57 6.73 12.60
C ALA A 414 -10.16 6.51 11.21
N ARG A 415 -10.34 7.58 10.43
CA ARG A 415 -10.88 7.56 9.06
C ARG A 415 -9.80 7.92 8.04
N PHE A 416 -9.84 7.27 6.87
CA PHE A 416 -8.92 7.58 5.79
C PHE A 416 -9.16 9.00 5.27
N SER A 417 -10.42 9.42 5.18
CA SER A 417 -10.80 10.76 4.72
C SER A 417 -10.28 11.91 5.60
N LEU A 418 -9.94 11.63 6.86
CA LEU A 418 -9.32 12.60 7.77
C LEU A 418 -7.80 12.48 7.71
N LEU A 419 -7.25 11.28 7.93
CA LEU A 419 -5.80 11.11 8.10
C LEU A 419 -5.03 11.19 6.77
N GLY A 420 -5.59 10.66 5.69
CA GLY A 420 -4.95 10.65 4.37
C GLY A 420 -4.64 12.06 3.86
N PRO A 421 -5.60 13.00 3.84
CA PRO A 421 -5.35 14.39 3.45
C PRO A 421 -4.32 15.10 4.30
N LEU A 422 -4.30 14.84 5.61
CA LEU A 422 -3.32 15.44 6.50
C LEU A 422 -1.90 14.95 6.18
N ILE A 423 -1.74 13.67 5.86
CA ILE A 423 -0.47 13.09 5.38
C ILE A 423 -0.07 13.70 4.02
N LEU A 424 -1.00 13.88 3.09
CA LEU A 424 -0.71 14.55 1.81
C LEU A 424 -0.24 15.99 2.01
N PHE A 425 -0.89 16.73 2.93
CA PHE A 425 -0.52 18.09 3.25
C PHE A 425 0.87 18.16 3.89
N THR A 426 1.22 17.23 4.78
CA THR A 426 2.58 17.19 5.33
C THR A 426 3.62 16.78 4.32
N THR A 427 3.32 15.87 3.39
CA THR A 427 4.23 15.58 2.28
C THR A 427 4.51 16.83 1.44
N ALA A 428 3.51 17.68 1.19
CA ALA A 428 3.72 18.97 0.51
C ALA A 428 4.62 19.93 1.30
N MET A 429 4.52 19.94 2.64
CA MET A 429 5.41 20.68 3.53
C MET A 429 6.84 20.14 3.53
N VAL A 430 6.99 18.82 3.47
CA VAL A 430 8.28 18.13 3.39
C VAL A 430 8.99 18.43 2.06
N SER A 431 8.29 18.83 1.00
CA SER A 431 8.92 19.26 -0.26
C SER A 431 9.71 20.59 -0.19
N ILE A 432 9.45 21.44 0.82
CA ILE A 432 10.16 22.73 0.96
C ILE A 432 11.68 22.53 1.05
N LYS A 433 12.51 23.35 0.42
CA LYS A 433 13.98 23.17 0.53
C LYS A 433 14.49 23.42 1.96
N THR A 434 15.44 22.64 2.44
CA THR A 434 16.04 22.78 3.79
C THR A 434 16.59 24.19 4.03
N ASN A 435 17.36 24.73 3.08
CA ASN A 435 17.88 26.11 3.13
C ASN A 435 16.77 27.18 3.23
N ALA A 436 15.56 26.89 2.70
CA ALA A 436 14.44 27.81 2.78
C ALA A 436 13.77 27.79 4.15
N LEU A 437 13.72 26.63 4.81
CA LEU A 437 13.24 26.54 6.20
C LEU A 437 14.14 27.29 7.17
N ASP A 438 15.44 27.29 6.91
CA ASP A 438 16.40 28.04 7.71
C ASP A 438 16.30 29.56 7.50
N ALA A 439 16.25 29.99 6.23
CA ALA A 439 16.13 31.41 5.89
C ALA A 439 14.75 32.02 6.23
N TYR A 440 13.68 31.22 6.14
CA TYR A 440 12.29 31.66 6.33
C TYR A 440 11.51 30.69 7.25
N PRO A 441 11.76 30.71 8.56
CA PRO A 441 11.17 29.77 9.51
C PRO A 441 9.63 29.88 9.62
N LEU A 442 9.04 30.97 9.12
CA LEU A 442 7.58 31.16 9.10
C LEU A 442 6.82 30.09 8.30
N TRP A 443 7.47 29.42 7.35
CA TRP A 443 6.87 28.27 6.66
C TRP A 443 6.40 27.19 7.63
N MET A 444 7.08 27.05 8.78
CA MET A 444 6.72 26.08 9.82
C MET A 444 5.32 26.29 10.39
N LEU A 445 4.77 27.51 10.34
CA LEU A 445 3.42 27.81 10.84
C LEU A 445 2.32 27.07 10.06
N LEU A 446 2.56 26.71 8.79
CA LEU A 446 1.60 25.92 8.03
C LEU A 446 1.37 24.53 8.64
N PHE A 447 2.33 23.98 9.38
CA PHE A 447 2.17 22.71 10.07
C PHE A 447 1.22 22.78 11.27
N ALA A 448 0.86 23.98 11.73
CA ALA A 448 -0.20 24.16 12.72
C ALA A 448 -1.58 23.77 12.17
N LEU A 449 -1.79 23.78 10.85
CA LEU A 449 -3.05 23.32 10.23
C LEU A 449 -3.33 21.84 10.51
N PRO A 450 -2.45 20.88 10.12
CA PRO A 450 -2.76 19.47 10.35
C PRO A 450 -2.86 19.11 11.83
N VAL A 451 -2.02 19.70 12.69
CA VAL A 451 -2.12 19.51 14.15
C VAL A 451 -3.42 20.09 14.70
N GLY A 452 -3.78 21.30 14.28
CA GLY A 452 -5.02 21.97 14.71
C GLY A 452 -6.28 21.22 14.29
N ILE A 453 -6.29 20.61 13.10
CA ILE A 453 -7.39 19.76 12.62
C ILE A 453 -7.54 18.53 13.52
N ILE A 454 -6.45 17.82 13.84
CA ILE A 454 -6.52 16.65 14.74
C ILE A 454 -7.03 17.05 16.12
N VAL A 455 -6.50 18.15 16.68
CA VAL A 455 -6.95 18.65 17.98
C VAL A 455 -8.43 19.00 17.95
N ARG A 456 -8.90 19.65 16.88
CA ARG A 456 -10.32 19.96 16.70
C ARG A 456 -11.17 18.69 16.68
N GLU A 457 -10.77 17.67 15.92
CA GLU A 457 -11.52 16.41 15.83
C GLU A 457 -11.55 15.67 17.18
N VAL A 458 -10.42 15.57 17.89
CA VAL A 458 -10.35 14.98 19.25
C VAL A 458 -11.27 15.71 20.24
N LEU A 459 -11.43 17.03 20.10
CA LEU A 459 -12.26 17.83 20.99
C LEU A 459 -13.74 17.86 20.60
N ASN A 460 -14.09 17.46 19.38
CA ASN A 460 -15.49 17.40 18.93
C ASN A 460 -16.17 16.09 19.31
N VAL A 461 -15.41 15.01 19.52
CA VAL A 461 -15.95 13.75 20.04
C VAL A 461 -16.44 13.95 21.46
N ASP A 462 -17.72 13.61 21.72
CA ASP A 462 -18.34 13.74 23.03
C ASP A 462 -17.54 12.99 24.09
N GLY A 463 -17.13 13.68 25.16
CA GLY A 463 -16.34 13.10 26.25
C GLY A 463 -14.87 12.76 25.94
N ALA A 464 -14.41 12.90 24.68
CA ALA A 464 -13.10 12.49 24.17
C ALA A 464 -12.70 11.07 24.61
N ALA A 465 -13.40 10.09 24.03
CA ALA A 465 -13.18 8.67 24.29
C ALA A 465 -11.69 8.27 24.21
N SER A 466 -11.29 7.28 25.01
CA SER A 466 -9.88 6.88 25.13
C SER A 466 -9.28 6.44 23.79
N LYS A 467 -10.09 5.82 22.92
CA LYS A 467 -9.65 5.36 21.59
C LYS A 467 -9.34 6.52 20.64
N ASP A 468 -10.21 7.53 20.57
CA ASP A 468 -10.01 8.73 19.74
C ASP A 468 -8.78 9.53 20.16
N ARG A 469 -8.53 9.66 21.48
CA ARG A 469 -7.29 10.28 21.98
C ARG A 469 -6.05 9.50 21.55
N ALA A 470 -6.10 8.17 21.62
CA ALA A 470 -4.98 7.33 21.22
C ALA A 470 -4.69 7.50 19.73
N VAL A 471 -5.72 7.41 18.88
CA VAL A 471 -5.57 7.60 17.43
C VAL A 471 -5.09 9.01 17.12
N GLY A 472 -5.63 10.04 17.77
CA GLY A 472 -5.20 11.43 17.57
C GLY A 472 -3.71 11.65 17.86
N VAL A 473 -3.19 11.06 18.95
CA VAL A 473 -1.75 11.17 19.27
C VAL A 473 -0.88 10.41 18.24
N TRP A 474 -1.28 9.21 17.84
CA TRP A 474 -0.56 8.45 16.82
C TRP A 474 -0.63 9.07 15.42
N ALA A 475 -1.75 9.71 15.09
CA ALA A 475 -1.91 10.50 13.88
C ALA A 475 -0.95 11.70 13.89
N MET A 476 -0.88 12.45 14.99
CA MET A 476 0.10 13.53 15.14
C MET A 476 1.53 13.03 14.97
N PHE A 477 1.87 11.87 15.56
CA PHE A 477 3.19 11.25 15.38
C PHE A 477 3.48 10.92 13.91
N ALA A 478 2.55 10.24 13.22
CA ALA A 478 2.72 9.86 11.81
C ALA A 478 2.89 11.07 10.87
N ILE A 479 2.16 12.16 11.16
CA ILE A 479 2.16 13.41 10.40
C ILE A 479 3.42 14.25 10.70
N ALA A 480 3.93 14.20 11.92
CA ALA A 480 5.13 14.91 12.36
C ALA A 480 6.44 14.23 11.95
N LEU A 481 6.49 12.91 11.91
CA LEU A 481 7.70 12.14 11.66
C LEU A 481 8.47 12.57 10.39
N PRO A 482 7.84 12.73 9.21
CA PRO A 482 8.56 13.16 8.02
C PRO A 482 9.22 14.54 8.16
N MET A 483 8.56 15.45 8.89
CA MET A 483 9.07 16.81 9.09
C MET A 483 10.20 16.82 10.12
N SER A 484 10.13 16.02 11.18
CA SER A 484 11.22 15.93 12.17
C SER A 484 12.49 15.35 11.54
N VAL A 485 12.36 14.32 10.69
CA VAL A 485 13.51 13.74 9.95
C VAL A 485 14.17 14.80 9.08
N LYS A 486 13.39 15.63 8.39
CA LYS A 486 13.90 16.72 7.55
C LYS A 486 14.57 17.83 8.36
N LEU A 487 14.02 18.18 9.52
CA LEU A 487 14.61 19.20 10.40
C LEU A 487 15.91 18.71 11.04
N ALA A 488 16.10 17.40 11.22
CA ALA A 488 17.33 16.83 11.74
C ALA A 488 18.55 17.01 10.80
N GLU A 489 18.32 17.36 9.53
CA GLU A 489 19.40 17.71 8.58
C GLU A 489 19.93 19.14 8.75
N ILE A 490 19.24 19.97 9.55
CA ILE A 490 19.55 21.39 9.75
C ILE A 490 20.05 21.55 11.18
N ASP A 491 21.08 22.39 11.37
CA ASP A 491 21.47 22.83 12.71
C ASP A 491 20.30 23.54 13.41
N PHE A 492 20.36 23.62 14.75
CA PHE A 492 19.31 24.25 15.54
C PHE A 492 18.94 25.64 15.01
N ASN A 493 17.64 25.81 14.69
CA ASN A 493 17.10 27.07 14.21
C ASN A 493 15.67 27.33 14.74
N VAL A 494 15.14 28.50 14.39
CA VAL A 494 13.80 28.92 14.80
C VAL A 494 12.70 28.00 14.25
N ALA A 495 12.91 27.37 13.09
CA ALA A 495 11.94 26.43 12.51
C ALA A 495 11.81 25.16 13.38
N SER A 496 12.91 24.60 13.87
CA SER A 496 12.91 23.46 14.80
C SER A 496 12.20 23.80 16.12
N LEU A 497 12.42 25.00 16.65
CA LEU A 497 11.69 25.48 17.83
C LEU A 497 10.17 25.60 17.57
N LEU A 498 9.77 26.19 16.44
CA LEU A 498 8.37 26.33 16.05
C LEU A 498 7.69 24.97 15.87
N PHE A 499 8.38 24.01 15.25
CA PHE A 499 7.89 22.64 15.08
C PHE A 499 7.57 21.98 16.42
N ASP A 500 8.53 22.01 17.36
CA ASP A 500 8.37 21.43 18.69
C ASP A 500 7.21 22.10 19.45
N ILE A 501 7.08 23.44 19.38
CA ILE A 501 5.97 24.18 19.99
C ILE A 501 4.62 23.75 19.39
N ILE A 502 4.53 23.62 18.07
CA ILE A 502 3.30 23.23 17.38
C ILE A 502 2.89 21.82 17.80
N ILE A 503 3.80 20.86 17.81
CA ILE A 503 3.52 19.47 18.21
C ILE A 503 3.10 19.41 19.68
N LEU A 504 3.82 20.11 20.55
CA LEU A 504 3.53 20.16 21.98
C LEU A 504 2.15 20.78 22.26
N SER A 505 1.74 21.76 21.44
CA SER A 505 0.44 22.42 21.61
C SER A 505 -0.72 21.44 21.55
N GLY A 506 -0.65 20.38 20.74
CA GLY A 506 -1.74 19.41 20.57
C GLY A 506 -2.12 18.71 21.87
N PRO A 507 -1.21 17.90 22.47
CA PRO A 507 -1.46 17.24 23.75
C PRO A 507 -1.82 18.21 24.89
N ILE A 508 -1.19 19.38 24.93
CA ILE A 508 -1.43 20.39 25.98
C ILE A 508 -2.84 20.98 25.87
N ILE A 509 -3.27 21.37 24.67
CA ILE A 509 -4.62 21.91 24.46
C ILE A 509 -5.67 20.85 24.83
N VAL A 510 -5.50 19.61 24.35
CA VAL A 510 -6.40 18.51 24.69
C VAL A 510 -6.44 18.29 26.21
N HIS A 511 -5.29 18.29 26.89
CA HIS A 511 -5.22 18.17 28.34
C HIS A 511 -6.04 19.24 29.08
N PHE A 512 -5.83 20.52 28.76
CA PHE A 512 -6.51 21.62 29.44
C PHE A 512 -8.01 21.69 29.16
N VAL A 513 -8.44 21.35 27.95
CA VAL A 513 -9.86 21.32 27.61
C VAL A 513 -10.57 20.18 28.33
N LEU A 514 -9.94 19.00 28.45
CA LEU A 514 -10.51 17.86 29.17
C LEU A 514 -10.60 18.09 30.68
N LEU A 515 -9.66 18.82 31.27
CA LEU A 515 -9.77 19.23 32.68
C LEU A 515 -11.03 20.07 32.96
N LYS A 516 -11.50 20.84 31.97
CA LYS A 516 -12.71 21.68 32.10
C LYS A 516 -14.00 20.94 31.79
N ARG A 517 -13.99 20.05 30.78
CA ARG A 517 -15.21 19.35 30.30
C ARG A 517 -15.54 18.08 31.09
N GLY A 518 -14.58 17.52 31.82
CA GLY A 518 -14.72 16.20 32.45
C GLY A 518 -14.38 15.07 31.47
N LEU A 519 -14.26 13.84 31.98
CA LEU A 519 -13.98 12.64 31.19
C LEU A 519 -15.28 12.00 30.67
N ALA A 520 -15.17 11.28 29.55
CA ALA A 520 -16.25 10.47 28.97
C ALA A 520 -16.90 9.49 29.97
N PRO A 521 -18.12 8.99 29.66
CA PRO A 521 -18.76 7.91 30.40
C PRO A 521 -17.84 6.70 30.59
N ARG A 522 -18.02 5.95 31.70
CA ARG A 522 -17.13 4.81 32.04
C ARG A 522 -17.06 3.72 30.96
N GLU A 523 -18.07 3.63 30.11
CA GLU A 523 -18.18 2.63 29.04
C GLU A 523 -17.22 2.90 27.87
N GLU A 524 -16.79 4.15 27.68
CA GLU A 524 -15.88 4.58 26.61
C GLU A 524 -14.41 4.66 27.06
N LEU A 525 -14.16 4.45 28.35
CA LEU A 525 -12.83 4.42 28.94
C LEU A 525 -12.21 3.04 28.73
N SER A 526 -11.16 2.99 27.89
CA SER A 526 -10.39 1.79 27.65
C SER A 526 -8.97 1.97 28.16
N LYS A 527 -8.59 1.17 29.16
CA LYS A 527 -7.24 1.18 29.71
C LYS A 527 -6.17 0.93 28.63
N LYS A 528 -6.43 0.00 27.71
CA LYS A 528 -5.51 -0.29 26.59
C LYS A 528 -5.32 0.94 25.69
N ALA A 529 -6.38 1.68 25.41
CA ALA A 529 -6.30 2.89 24.59
C ALA A 529 -5.61 4.05 25.35
N ASP A 530 -5.82 4.17 26.66
CA ASP A 530 -5.10 5.16 27.47
C ASP A 530 -3.59 4.84 27.55
N ASP A 531 -3.21 3.57 27.68
CA ASP A 531 -1.81 3.12 27.60
C ASP A 531 -1.20 3.43 26.21
N MET A 532 -1.96 3.22 25.13
CA MET A 532 -1.54 3.59 23.78
C MET A 532 -1.42 5.10 23.57
N THR A 533 -2.25 5.90 24.23
CA THR A 533 -2.14 7.36 24.22
C THR A 533 -0.83 7.80 24.87
N LEU A 534 -0.51 7.25 26.05
CA LEU A 534 0.74 7.56 26.74
C LEU A 534 1.98 7.12 25.96
N LEU A 535 1.94 5.93 25.35
CA LEU A 535 3.04 5.50 24.47
C LEU A 535 3.15 6.36 23.22
N GLY A 536 2.02 6.77 22.63
CA GLY A 536 2.02 7.72 21.52
C GLY A 536 2.68 9.06 21.90
N LEU A 537 2.47 9.55 23.12
CA LEU A 537 3.12 10.78 23.60
C LEU A 537 4.63 10.60 23.82
N VAL A 538 5.06 9.41 24.26
CA VAL A 538 6.50 9.06 24.31
C VAL A 538 7.10 9.12 22.91
N MET A 539 6.48 8.47 21.93
CA MET A 539 6.93 8.46 20.54
C MET A 539 6.92 9.87 19.92
N LEU A 540 5.91 10.69 20.23
CA LEU A 540 5.83 12.08 19.80
C LEU A 540 6.98 12.92 20.37
N GLY A 541 7.38 12.69 21.62
CA GLY A 541 8.52 13.35 22.23
C GLY A 541 9.88 12.90 21.68
N MET A 542 9.94 11.74 21.03
CA MET A 542 11.12 11.29 20.26
C MET A 542 11.24 11.99 18.90
N LEU A 543 10.31 12.86 18.51
CA LEU A 543 10.42 13.67 17.29
C LEU A 543 11.03 15.06 17.54
N ASP A 544 11.61 15.27 18.73
CA ASP A 544 12.20 16.54 19.13
C ASP A 544 13.29 17.01 18.16
N SER A 545 13.14 18.25 17.69
CA SER A 545 14.04 18.88 16.73
C SER A 545 14.81 20.06 17.32
N SER A 546 14.35 20.64 18.43
CA SER A 546 15.00 21.80 19.08
C SER A 546 16.14 21.42 20.02
N GLY A 547 16.37 20.12 20.26
CA GLY A 547 17.37 19.61 21.18
C GLY A 547 16.92 19.63 22.64
N GLY A 548 15.62 19.43 22.88
CA GLY A 548 15.09 19.00 24.17
C GLY A 548 13.75 19.59 24.59
N LEU A 549 13.12 20.52 23.86
CA LEU A 549 11.84 21.11 24.29
C LEU A 549 10.70 20.08 24.32
N ALA A 550 10.38 19.47 23.19
CA ALA A 550 9.29 18.50 23.09
C ALA A 550 9.60 17.26 23.94
N LEU A 551 10.85 16.81 23.90
CA LEU A 551 11.31 15.63 24.63
C LEU A 551 11.16 15.81 26.15
N THR A 552 11.66 16.92 26.72
CA THR A 552 11.58 17.17 28.18
C THR A 552 10.15 17.35 28.66
N VAL A 553 9.33 18.12 27.93
CA VAL A 553 7.97 18.44 28.38
C VAL A 553 7.08 17.20 28.28
N LEU A 554 7.16 16.44 27.19
CA LEU A 554 6.38 15.20 27.05
C LEU A 554 6.85 14.12 28.02
N PHE A 555 8.15 14.01 28.30
CA PHE A 555 8.67 13.15 29.36
C PHE A 555 8.03 13.46 30.71
N ALA A 556 7.99 14.73 31.12
CA ALA A 556 7.38 15.14 32.38
C ALA A 556 5.87 14.86 32.43
N ILE A 557 5.13 15.17 31.35
CA ILE A 557 3.68 14.94 31.26
C ILE A 557 3.37 13.44 31.33
N VAL A 558 4.08 12.62 30.57
CA VAL A 558 3.85 11.17 30.53
C VAL A 558 4.25 10.54 31.86
N LEU A 559 5.38 10.93 32.46
CA LEU A 559 5.80 10.43 33.78
C LEU A 559 4.72 10.68 34.83
N TRP A 560 4.25 11.93 34.92
CA TRP A 560 3.21 12.32 35.85
C TRP A 560 1.93 11.50 35.65
N ARG A 561 1.45 11.39 34.40
CA ARG A 561 0.23 10.63 34.09
C ARG A 561 0.40 9.12 34.29
N ALA A 562 1.53 8.55 33.92
CA ALA A 562 1.81 7.13 34.07
C ALA A 562 1.83 6.73 35.55
N ILE A 563 2.35 7.59 36.42
CA ILE A 563 2.33 7.39 37.89
C ILE A 563 0.91 7.47 38.45
N ILE A 564 0.13 8.48 38.06
CA ILE A 564 -1.25 8.64 38.53
C ILE A 564 -2.13 7.47 38.10
N HIS A 565 -2.05 7.08 36.84
CA HIS A 565 -2.91 6.07 36.24
C HIS A 565 -2.33 4.64 36.30
N ARG A 566 -1.17 4.46 36.95
CA ARG A 566 -0.48 3.16 37.10
C ARG A 566 -0.23 2.44 35.77
N SER A 567 0.09 3.20 34.71
CA SER A 567 0.37 2.65 33.38
C SER A 567 1.76 2.02 33.35
N ARG A 568 1.83 0.68 33.39
CA ARG A 568 3.11 -0.04 33.37
C ARG A 568 3.84 0.13 32.06
N LEU A 569 3.10 0.11 30.95
CA LEU A 569 3.64 0.21 29.60
C LEU A 569 4.38 1.55 29.41
N ALA A 570 3.73 2.66 29.79
CA ALA A 570 4.34 3.98 29.71
C ALA A 570 5.60 4.11 30.58
N ILE A 571 5.59 3.56 31.81
CA ILE A 571 6.77 3.55 32.69
C ILE A 571 7.94 2.80 32.07
N TYR A 572 7.71 1.65 31.42
CA TYR A 572 8.77 0.94 30.72
C TYR A 572 9.33 1.71 29.52
N ALA A 573 8.49 2.43 28.77
CA ALA A 573 8.92 3.14 27.58
C ALA A 573 9.65 4.47 27.89
N LEU A 574 9.26 5.16 28.96
CA LEU A 574 9.69 6.53 29.26
C LEU A 574 11.22 6.76 29.31
N PRO A 575 12.03 5.95 30.02
CA PRO A 575 13.45 6.22 30.11
C PRO A 575 14.19 5.97 28.79
N LEU A 576 13.59 5.22 27.84
CA LEU A 576 14.17 4.98 26.53
C LEU A 576 14.24 6.25 25.66
N MET A 577 13.38 7.25 25.92
CA MET A 577 13.42 8.54 25.22
C MET A 577 14.81 9.17 25.27
N TRP A 578 15.48 9.06 26.42
CA TRP A 578 16.81 9.63 26.63
C TRP A 578 17.95 8.75 26.14
N LEU A 579 17.72 7.44 25.97
CA LEU A 579 18.72 6.50 25.49
C LEU A 579 19.02 6.70 24.00
N PHE A 580 18.01 7.06 23.20
CA PHE A 580 18.14 7.15 21.75
C PHE A 580 18.42 8.58 21.22
N PHE A 581 18.67 9.55 22.10
CA PHE A 581 18.85 10.97 21.74
C PHE A 581 20.23 11.63 22.03
N PRO A 582 21.35 10.92 22.28
CA PRO A 582 22.58 11.55 22.76
C PRO A 582 23.22 12.54 21.76
N GLY A 583 23.10 12.28 20.46
CA GLY A 583 23.73 13.10 19.41
C GLY A 583 23.17 14.52 19.29
N ASN A 584 21.84 14.68 19.34
CA ASN A 584 21.21 16.00 19.25
C ASN A 584 21.33 16.78 20.56
N LEU A 585 21.44 16.12 21.70
CA LEU A 585 21.52 16.81 23.00
C LEU A 585 22.91 17.40 23.28
N THR A 586 23.95 16.93 22.58
CA THR A 586 25.35 17.33 22.79
C THR A 586 25.81 18.49 21.90
N GLN A 587 24.98 18.93 20.95
CA GLN A 587 25.31 20.07 20.08
C GLN A 587 25.15 21.40 20.82
N SER A 588 26.15 22.27 20.70
CA SER A 588 26.16 23.60 21.29
C SER A 588 25.10 24.49 20.64
N GLY A 589 24.34 25.24 21.44
CA GLY A 589 23.31 26.19 20.97
C GLY A 589 21.88 25.66 21.00
N ASN A 590 21.68 24.40 21.38
CA ASN A 590 20.36 23.77 21.44
C ASN A 590 19.53 24.29 22.63
N PHE A 591 18.24 23.91 22.66
CA PHE A 591 17.29 24.40 23.66
C PHE A 591 17.75 24.15 25.11
N ILE A 592 18.29 22.97 25.41
CA ILE A 592 18.81 22.64 26.75
C ILE A 592 20.01 23.52 27.12
N HIS A 593 20.95 23.75 26.19
CA HIS A 593 22.08 24.66 26.41
C HIS A 593 21.58 26.07 26.73
N THR A 594 20.61 26.57 25.97
CA THR A 594 20.02 27.91 26.17
C THR A 594 19.38 28.09 27.55
N ILE A 595 18.82 27.02 28.14
CA ILE A 595 18.21 27.06 29.47
C ILE A 595 19.23 26.85 30.59
N LEU A 596 20.22 25.98 30.38
CA LEU A 596 21.16 25.59 31.42
C LEU A 596 22.36 26.55 31.54
N GLU A 597 22.85 27.14 30.46
CA GLU A 597 23.97 28.09 30.49
C GLU A 597 23.75 29.27 31.47
N PRO A 598 22.55 29.89 31.55
CA PRO A 598 22.28 30.92 32.54
C PRO A 598 22.37 30.49 34.00
N LEU A 599 22.41 29.19 34.30
CA LEU A 599 22.49 28.65 35.66
C LEU A 599 23.93 28.63 36.23
N GLY A 600 24.92 29.10 35.46
CA GLY A 600 26.31 29.19 35.90
C GLY A 600 26.92 27.82 36.18
N SER A 601 27.57 27.66 37.34
CA SER A 601 28.31 26.42 37.67
C SER A 601 27.45 25.15 37.69
N VAL A 602 26.16 25.26 38.03
CA VAL A 602 25.22 24.13 37.98
C VAL A 602 24.89 23.77 36.53
N GLY A 603 24.74 24.79 35.68
CA GLY A 603 24.57 24.63 34.23
C GLY A 603 25.76 23.90 33.61
N ASP A 604 26.97 24.40 33.87
CA ASP A 604 28.22 23.81 33.38
C ASP A 604 28.38 22.34 33.82
N MET A 605 27.98 22.00 35.05
CA MET A 605 28.00 20.62 35.53
C MET A 605 27.03 19.73 34.74
N LEU A 606 25.81 20.19 34.47
CA LEU A 606 24.78 19.41 33.78
C LEU A 606 25.00 19.31 32.27
N LEU A 607 25.65 20.31 31.69
CA LEU A 607 26.09 20.33 30.29
C LEU A 607 27.38 19.53 30.07
N GLY A 608 28.07 19.13 31.13
CA GLY A 608 29.17 18.18 31.07
C GLY A 608 28.74 16.87 30.43
N THR A 609 29.67 16.19 29.74
CA THR A 609 29.42 14.90 29.10
C THR A 609 30.18 13.78 29.80
N GLU A 610 29.54 12.63 29.98
CA GLU A 610 30.17 11.38 30.44
C GLU A 610 30.01 10.25 29.43
N TYR A 611 30.92 9.28 29.47
CA TYR A 611 30.83 8.09 28.62
C TYR A 611 29.87 7.06 29.24
N PHE A 612 28.82 6.70 28.50
CA PHE A 612 27.89 5.65 28.89
C PHE A 612 27.57 4.77 27.67
N LEU A 613 27.71 3.45 27.82
CA LEU A 613 27.52 2.47 26.75
C LEU A 613 28.30 2.77 25.45
N GLY A 614 29.50 3.36 25.57
CA GLY A 614 30.38 3.68 24.43
C GLY A 614 30.10 5.01 23.73
N GLU A 615 29.05 5.74 24.14
CA GLU A 615 28.67 7.06 23.60
C GLU A 615 28.77 8.15 24.68
N ARG A 616 28.87 9.42 24.26
CA ARG A 616 28.87 10.56 25.20
C ARG A 616 27.45 11.04 25.48
N TYR A 617 27.09 11.09 26.75
CA TYR A 617 25.79 11.59 27.22
C TYR A 617 25.97 12.85 28.08
N LEU A 618 25.05 13.81 27.95
CA LEU A 618 24.97 14.93 28.89
C LEU A 618 24.61 14.44 30.29
N ARG A 619 25.21 15.02 31.32
CA ARG A 619 24.86 14.72 32.73
C ARG A 619 23.40 15.04 33.05
N PHE A 620 22.81 15.99 32.32
CA PHE A 620 21.36 16.25 32.34
C PHE A 620 20.49 15.02 32.04
N VAL A 621 20.94 14.12 31.15
CA VAL A 621 20.23 12.85 30.87
C VAL A 621 20.20 11.98 32.11
N GLY A 622 21.33 11.87 32.80
CA GLY A 622 21.42 11.13 34.06
C GLY A 622 20.44 11.68 35.11
N LEU A 623 20.34 13.02 35.22
CA LEU A 623 19.38 13.67 36.12
C LEU A 623 17.94 13.27 35.81
N MET A 624 17.56 13.23 34.53
CA MET A 624 16.21 12.84 34.12
C MET A 624 15.89 11.38 34.46
N TRP A 625 16.85 10.47 34.31
CA TRP A 625 16.69 9.08 34.77
C TRP A 625 16.58 8.94 36.28
N VAL A 626 17.33 9.73 37.06
CA VAL A 626 17.20 9.77 38.53
C VAL A 626 15.82 10.28 38.94
N ILE A 627 15.32 11.37 38.33
CA ILE A 627 13.98 11.91 38.61
C ILE A 627 12.90 10.87 38.29
N TYR A 628 12.97 10.24 37.12
CA TYR A 628 12.06 9.17 36.73
C TYR A 628 12.06 8.02 37.75
N ALA A 629 13.25 7.54 38.11
CA ALA A 629 13.37 6.40 39.01
C ALA A 629 12.89 6.72 40.42
N ALA A 630 13.24 7.89 40.96
CA ALA A 630 12.80 8.32 42.29
C ALA A 630 11.27 8.38 42.39
N LEU A 631 10.60 8.97 41.38
CA LEU A 631 9.15 9.10 41.37
C LEU A 631 8.45 7.74 41.17
N ALA A 632 8.95 6.90 40.27
CA ALA A 632 8.38 5.58 40.01
C ALA A 632 8.56 4.62 41.21
N LEU A 633 9.76 4.58 41.81
CA LEU A 633 10.05 3.77 43.00
C LEU A 633 9.25 4.25 44.22
N GLY A 634 9.17 5.56 44.44
CA GLY A 634 8.40 6.15 45.53
C GLY A 634 6.92 5.75 45.46
N LYS A 635 6.32 5.81 44.26
CA LYS A 635 4.95 5.35 44.06
C LYS A 635 4.80 3.83 44.22
N SER A 636 5.73 3.05 43.66
CA SER A 636 5.73 1.58 43.79
C SER A 636 5.81 1.14 45.26
N ALA A 637 6.62 1.80 46.08
CA ALA A 637 6.71 1.52 47.52
C ALA A 637 5.38 1.85 48.24
N GLY A 638 4.76 2.97 47.89
CA GLY A 638 3.43 3.34 48.38
C GLY A 638 2.35 2.32 48.02
N ASP A 639 2.34 1.84 46.77
CA ASP A 639 1.37 0.83 46.30
C ASP A 639 1.53 -0.51 47.06
N VAL A 640 2.77 -0.92 47.38
CA VAL A 640 3.03 -2.10 48.21
C VAL A 640 2.51 -1.91 49.64
N GLN A 641 2.66 -0.71 50.21
CA GLN A 641 2.12 -0.41 51.55
C GLN A 641 0.58 -0.42 51.56
N LEU A 642 -0.08 0.12 50.54
CA LEU A 642 -1.54 0.08 50.40
C LEU A 642 -2.07 -1.35 50.28
N ARG A 643 -1.39 -2.20 49.50
CA ARG A 643 -1.73 -3.62 49.40
C ARG A 643 -1.57 -4.36 50.73
N ARG A 644 -0.54 -4.04 51.52
CA ARG A 644 -0.36 -4.57 52.88
C ARG A 644 -1.45 -4.13 53.85
N ARG A 645 -2.14 -3.02 53.58
CA ARG A 645 -3.28 -2.51 54.38
C ARG A 645 -4.63 -3.11 53.98
N GLY A 646 -4.67 -4.02 53.01
CA GLY A 646 -5.88 -4.76 52.64
C GLY A 646 -6.74 -4.12 51.56
N GLU A 647 -6.23 -3.13 50.82
CA GLU A 647 -6.92 -2.63 49.61
C GLU A 647 -6.74 -3.65 48.46
N GLU A 648 -7.80 -4.41 48.17
CA GLU A 648 -7.84 -5.35 47.03
C GLU A 648 -7.98 -4.60 45.69
N ASN A 649 -7.41 -5.16 44.61
CA ASN A 649 -7.41 -4.64 43.23
C ASN A 649 -6.50 -3.42 42.90
N ILE A 650 -5.41 -3.21 43.64
CA ILE A 650 -4.38 -2.24 43.24
C ILE A 650 -3.37 -2.88 42.27
N GLU A 651 -3.31 -2.37 41.05
CA GLU A 651 -2.18 -2.65 40.16
C GLU A 651 -0.91 -1.96 40.66
N THR A 652 0.17 -2.72 40.80
CA THR A 652 1.46 -2.19 41.26
C THR A 652 2.33 -1.77 40.07
N LEU A 653 2.96 -0.61 40.19
CA LEU A 653 4.03 -0.19 39.27
C LEU A 653 5.27 -1.11 39.37
N PRO A 654 6.08 -1.19 38.31
CA PRO A 654 7.29 -2.01 38.33
C PRO A 654 8.37 -1.41 39.24
N PHE A 655 9.05 -2.26 40.01
CA PHE A 655 10.11 -1.85 40.94
C PHE A 655 11.53 -2.01 40.35
N ILE A 656 11.79 -3.15 39.72
CA ILE A 656 13.15 -3.51 39.22
C ILE A 656 13.60 -2.55 38.11
N TYR A 657 12.72 -2.26 37.15
CA TYR A 657 13.09 -1.49 35.96
C TYR A 657 13.46 -0.03 36.28
N PRO A 658 12.69 0.73 37.09
CA PRO A 658 13.15 2.02 37.60
C PRO A 658 14.48 1.95 38.37
N GLY A 659 14.72 0.89 39.14
CA GLY A 659 15.99 0.70 39.85
C GLY A 659 17.21 0.59 38.93
N ILE A 660 17.07 -0.04 37.76
CA ILE A 660 18.14 -0.11 36.75
C ILE A 660 18.46 1.29 36.21
N PHE A 661 17.44 2.09 35.89
CA PHE A 661 17.65 3.45 35.39
C PHE A 661 18.12 4.43 36.47
N LEU A 662 17.82 4.18 37.74
CA LEU A 662 18.44 4.91 38.84
C LEU A 662 19.95 4.72 38.86
N PHE A 663 20.40 3.46 38.68
CA PHE A 663 21.82 3.13 38.60
C PHE A 663 22.49 3.83 37.43
N PHE A 664 21.91 3.72 36.22
CA PHE A 664 22.44 4.41 35.03
C PHE A 664 22.45 5.94 35.18
N GLY A 665 21.40 6.51 35.78
CA GLY A 665 21.32 7.95 36.00
C GLY A 665 22.40 8.45 36.98
N LEU A 666 22.66 7.69 38.04
CA LEU A 666 23.72 8.02 39.00
C LEU A 666 25.13 7.89 38.40
N ASP A 667 25.36 6.87 37.59
CA ASP A 667 26.64 6.64 36.89
C ASP A 667 27.01 7.83 35.99
N ILE A 668 26.03 8.39 35.30
CA ILE A 668 26.22 9.55 34.42
C ILE A 668 26.39 10.87 35.20
N ILE A 669 25.71 11.05 36.34
CA ILE A 669 25.78 12.31 37.10
C ILE A 669 27.05 12.41 37.94
N LEU A 670 27.49 11.28 38.52
CA LEU A 670 28.57 11.26 39.50
C LEU A 670 29.91 11.48 38.80
N ILE A 671 30.74 12.34 39.42
CA ILE A 671 32.06 12.71 38.90
C ILE A 671 33.10 11.60 39.19
N GLU A 672 32.81 10.73 40.15
CA GLU A 672 33.70 9.67 40.64
C GLU A 672 32.92 8.37 40.91
N ASP A 673 33.33 7.26 40.28
CA ASP A 673 32.73 5.92 40.38
C ASP A 673 32.60 5.40 41.83
N ALA A 674 33.45 5.88 42.74
CA ALA A 674 33.45 5.50 44.15
C ALA A 674 32.15 5.86 44.89
N TRP A 675 31.48 6.95 44.47
CA TRP A 675 30.23 7.39 45.07
C TRP A 675 29.02 6.55 44.62
N LEU A 676 29.09 5.95 43.43
CA LEU A 676 28.03 5.10 42.89
C LEU A 676 27.79 3.91 43.81
N LEU A 677 28.85 3.23 44.22
CA LEU A 677 28.80 2.06 45.09
C LEU A 677 28.26 2.42 46.48
N CYS A 678 28.58 3.61 46.99
CA CYS A 678 28.08 4.13 48.26
C CYS A 678 26.57 4.49 48.21
N VAL A 679 26.12 5.14 47.13
CA VAL A 679 24.71 5.53 46.95
C VAL A 679 23.84 4.29 46.71
N VAL A 680 24.28 3.36 45.86
CA VAL A 680 23.53 2.13 45.55
C VAL A 680 23.43 1.21 46.78
N THR A 681 24.50 1.06 47.55
CA THR A 681 24.45 0.28 48.80
C THR A 681 23.54 0.93 49.84
N THR A 682 23.54 2.26 49.97
CA THR A 682 22.64 2.98 50.86
C THR A 682 21.18 2.82 50.47
N ILE A 683 20.87 2.84 49.16
CA ILE A 683 19.50 2.67 48.63
C ILE A 683 19.01 1.21 48.74
N LEU A 684 19.89 0.22 48.63
CA LEU A 684 19.54 -1.20 48.83
C LEU A 684 19.37 -1.58 50.32
N LEU A 685 19.99 -0.83 51.22
CA LEU A 685 19.89 -1.03 52.68
C LEU A 685 18.68 -0.32 53.31
N LEU A 686 18.09 0.66 52.61
CA LEU A 686 16.86 1.38 52.96
C LEU A 686 15.63 0.69 52.37
#